data_AF-A0A418CSL5-F1
#
_entry.id   AF-A0A418CSL5-F1
#
_cell.length_a   1.000
_cell.length_b   1.000
_cell.length_c   1.000
_cell.angle_alpha   90.00
_cell.angle_beta   90.00
_cell.angle_gamma   90.00
#
_symmetry.space_group_name_H-M   'P 1'
#
loop_
_entity.id
_entity.type
_entity.pdbx_description
1 polymer ?
#
loop_
_entity_poly.entity_id
_entity_poly.type
_entity_poly.pdbx_seq_one_letter_code
_entity_poly.pdbx_strand_id
1 'polypeptide(L)'
;MASEDIRKQLPLESSLFDQVNTAYCSVTSSMAQVQNALKATHLPHTLDTLLDMQDKLDRIQKCLDQYLETKRMMFPRFYFLSNDDLLEILGHQKDPDQVQKHIKKCFEAIKSLYLLYPGTRNNLTFEAAGMNAPDGEQVLFNTNVVIAGAVEGWLVRVEAAMIASLEKLYAGCLVAYRGKKEKWIKEFPGQLLITCGQTAWTNECIKALNEVAKGDKKAMKTLKKKWVSYLNKLADMVRGQLTSTERKKIVALITIEIHSRDVVDRLVKQNCKSTNDFEWLMQLRFYFNKDLGEHGICEVKQTVTCLQYSYEYQGNNGRLVITPLTDRCVLTMTTALHLNRGGNPLGPAGTGKTETVKDLGKNLAKYVIVFNCSDGLDYKSVGRMFSGLVQSGGWGCFDEFNRIEIEVLSVVAQQVLTIMQALTMKLPEFMFLGSVIKCNHNMGIFITMNPGYAGRTELPDNLKALMRPCAMMVPDLALIAEVMLQAEGFRDAKVLAKKTTTLYGLMIQQLSKQDHYDFGLRSLKAVLNMAGALKREDPNMQEEHILLRALRDMNAPKFIKEDAALFKLLLGDLFPSIELAIPEYGSLQSAIQSELTHQGLQLHPTILFKTIQLFESQATRHCNMIVGQTMAGKSTVWKTLQAAKSQLAKDGAPGYTPVRVQVLNPKSISLNEIYGVYDLSTFEWIDGILSAIFRTLASDDKPDEKWIMLDGPVDTLWIESMNSVMDDNKVLTLINGDRIGTYII
;
A
#
# COMPACT_ATOMS: atom_id res chain seq x y z
N MET A 1 8.60 15.29 30.61
CA MET A 1 7.26 14.70 30.82
C MET A 1 7.16 13.27 30.29
N ALA A 2 7.63 12.94 29.07
CA ALA A 2 7.55 11.57 28.54
C ALA A 2 8.37 10.51 29.33
N SER A 3 9.56 10.89 29.83
CA SER A 3 10.44 10.00 30.60
C SER A 3 9.86 9.57 31.96
N GLU A 4 9.03 10.40 32.62
CA GLU A 4 8.55 10.09 33.97
C GLU A 4 7.62 8.89 34.05
N ASP A 5 6.82 8.66 33.01
CA ASP A 5 5.82 7.60 33.03
C ASP A 5 6.45 6.23 32.79
N ILE A 6 7.45 6.14 31.90
CA ILE A 6 8.27 4.92 31.76
C ILE A 6 9.07 4.69 33.04
N ARG A 7 9.63 5.75 33.66
CA ARG A 7 10.34 5.64 34.93
C ARG A 7 9.47 5.08 36.07
N LYS A 8 8.17 5.38 36.07
CA LYS A 8 7.21 4.82 37.05
C LYS A 8 6.92 3.34 36.81
N GLN A 9 6.96 2.88 35.56
CA GLN A 9 6.72 1.48 35.19
C GLN A 9 7.97 0.61 35.40
N LEU A 10 9.16 1.19 35.20
CA LEU A 10 10.47 0.53 35.30
C LEU A 10 11.39 1.27 36.31
N PRO A 11 11.05 1.28 37.61
CA PRO A 11 11.75 2.11 38.60
C PRO A 11 13.17 1.62 38.90
N LEU A 12 13.39 0.30 38.85
CA LEU A 12 14.70 -0.31 39.13
C LEU A 12 15.67 -0.02 37.99
N GLU A 13 15.21 -0.19 36.76
CA GLU A 13 15.96 0.10 35.52
C GLU A 13 16.27 1.59 35.42
N SER A 14 15.34 2.44 35.84
CA SER A 14 15.55 3.90 35.89
C SER A 14 16.64 4.28 36.87
N SER A 15 16.66 3.64 38.05
CA SER A 15 17.74 3.86 39.03
C SER A 15 19.09 3.36 38.50
N LEU A 16 19.12 2.23 37.78
CA LEU A 16 20.34 1.73 37.14
C LEU A 16 20.82 2.70 36.04
N PHE A 17 19.90 3.22 35.23
CA PHE A 17 20.21 4.20 34.20
C PHE A 17 20.79 5.49 34.79
N ASP A 18 20.24 6.00 35.89
CA ASP A 18 20.74 7.20 36.55
C ASP A 18 22.17 6.99 37.10
N GLN A 19 22.49 5.80 37.60
CA GLN A 19 23.85 5.43 38.01
C GLN A 19 24.81 5.41 36.80
N VAL A 20 24.41 4.76 35.71
CA VAL A 20 25.19 4.72 34.46
C VAL A 20 25.42 6.13 33.91
N ASN A 21 24.37 6.96 33.85
CA ASN A 21 24.46 8.34 33.36
C ASN A 21 25.45 9.16 34.20
N THR A 22 25.40 9.03 35.53
CA THR A 22 26.32 9.72 36.43
C THR A 22 27.78 9.28 36.19
N ALA A 23 28.01 7.98 36.07
CA ALA A 23 29.33 7.43 35.76
C ALA A 23 29.83 7.89 34.38
N TYR A 24 28.98 7.86 33.36
CA TYR A 24 29.29 8.31 32.00
C TYR A 24 29.68 9.78 31.95
N CYS A 25 28.90 10.66 32.60
CA CYS A 25 29.22 12.09 32.70
C CYS A 25 30.56 12.32 33.41
N SER A 26 30.85 11.55 34.47
CA SER A 26 32.11 11.66 35.21
C SER A 26 33.31 11.25 34.35
N VAL A 27 33.22 10.11 33.67
CA VAL A 27 34.27 9.61 32.78
C VAL A 27 34.50 10.56 31.61
N THR A 28 33.45 10.93 30.89
CA THR A 28 33.56 11.82 29.72
C THR A 28 34.09 13.21 30.07
N SER A 29 33.68 13.78 31.21
CA SER A 29 34.20 15.06 31.70
C SER A 29 35.68 14.97 32.07
N SER A 30 36.09 13.88 32.73
CA SER A 30 37.50 13.65 33.10
C SER A 30 38.37 13.48 31.85
N MET A 31 37.90 12.74 30.84
CA MET A 31 38.60 12.58 29.56
C MET A 31 38.71 13.91 28.80
N ALA A 32 37.64 14.71 28.78
CA ALA A 32 37.63 16.03 28.13
C ALA A 32 38.64 17.01 28.78
N GLN A 33 38.87 16.92 30.10
CA GLN A 33 39.84 17.75 30.80
C GLN A 33 41.29 17.43 30.45
N VAL A 34 41.62 16.17 30.16
CA VAL A 34 43.01 15.74 29.89
C VAL A 34 43.50 16.19 28.51
N GLN A 35 42.59 16.44 27.55
CA GLN A 35 42.80 16.90 26.16
C GLN A 35 43.76 16.06 25.29
N ASN A 36 44.59 15.19 25.87
CA ASN A 36 45.46 14.25 25.19
C ASN A 36 44.79 12.87 25.16
N ALA A 37 44.48 12.38 23.96
CA ALA A 37 43.75 11.11 23.77
C ALA A 37 44.43 9.90 24.44
N LEU A 38 45.76 9.79 24.35
CA LEU A 38 46.49 8.66 24.94
C LEU A 38 46.43 8.68 26.48
N LYS A 39 46.63 9.85 27.09
CA LYS A 39 46.56 10.00 28.55
C LYS A 39 45.13 9.85 29.07
N ALA A 40 44.13 10.35 28.33
CA ALA A 40 42.73 10.27 28.71
C ALA A 40 42.22 8.82 28.73
N THR A 41 42.65 7.97 27.78
CA THR A 41 42.24 6.56 27.72
C THR A 41 42.95 5.65 28.72
N HIS A 42 44.12 6.07 29.23
CA HIS A 42 44.90 5.31 30.22
C HIS A 42 44.63 5.73 31.67
N LEU A 43 43.57 6.50 31.92
CA LEU A 43 43.13 6.80 33.28
C LEU A 43 42.75 5.49 34.00
N PRO A 44 43.16 5.29 35.27
CA PRO A 44 42.87 4.05 36.00
C PRO A 44 41.37 3.73 36.05
N HIS A 45 41.01 2.45 35.97
CA HIS A 45 39.63 1.94 36.07
C HIS A 45 38.63 2.42 35.00
N THR A 46 39.09 3.13 33.97
CA THR A 46 38.22 3.61 32.89
C THR A 46 37.56 2.44 32.16
N LEU A 47 38.33 1.43 31.76
CA LEU A 47 37.79 0.25 31.07
C LEU A 47 36.81 -0.54 31.95
N ASP A 48 37.15 -0.78 33.21
CA ASP A 48 36.27 -1.50 34.15
C ASP A 48 34.93 -0.77 34.33
N THR A 49 34.97 0.56 34.43
CA THR A 49 33.77 1.40 34.55
C THR A 49 32.94 1.35 33.26
N LEU A 50 33.57 1.40 32.09
CA LEU A 50 32.89 1.28 30.79
C LEU A 50 32.21 -0.10 30.63
N LEU A 51 32.88 -1.18 31.05
CA LEU A 51 32.32 -2.54 31.00
C LEU A 51 31.15 -2.71 31.97
N ASP A 52 31.24 -2.20 33.21
CA ASP A 52 30.11 -2.22 34.16
C ASP A 52 28.91 -1.40 33.64
N MET A 53 29.17 -0.25 32.98
CA MET A 53 28.12 0.52 32.33
C MET A 53 27.46 -0.26 31.19
N GLN A 54 28.25 -0.95 30.36
CA GLN A 54 27.72 -1.78 29.27
C GLN A 54 26.84 -2.92 29.82
N ASP A 55 27.30 -3.66 30.82
CA ASP A 55 26.54 -4.74 31.46
C ASP A 55 25.20 -4.24 32.05
N LYS A 56 25.20 -3.04 32.66
CA LYS A 56 23.98 -2.40 33.19
C LYS A 56 23.03 -1.99 32.06
N LEU A 57 23.54 -1.40 30.99
CA LEU A 57 22.76 -1.03 29.81
C LEU A 57 22.11 -2.25 29.16
N ASP A 58 22.84 -3.36 29.01
CA ASP A 58 22.32 -4.62 28.47
C ASP A 58 21.17 -5.19 29.32
N ARG A 59 21.26 -5.07 30.66
CA ARG A 59 20.18 -5.48 31.57
C ARG A 59 18.95 -4.59 31.42
N ILE A 60 19.14 -3.27 31.35
CA ILE A 60 18.05 -2.30 31.13
C ILE A 60 17.35 -2.60 29.81
N GLN A 61 18.13 -2.84 28.74
CA GLN A 61 17.61 -3.14 27.41
C GLN A 61 16.74 -4.40 27.42
N LYS A 62 17.21 -5.51 28.02
CA LYS A 62 16.43 -6.76 28.14
C LYS A 62 15.10 -6.56 28.88
N CYS A 63 15.11 -5.78 29.96
CA CYS A 63 13.89 -5.50 30.73
C CYS A 63 12.92 -4.61 29.93
N LEU A 64 13.46 -3.64 29.19
CA LEU A 64 12.67 -2.79 28.30
C LEU A 64 12.02 -3.61 27.19
N ASP A 65 12.74 -4.53 26.55
CA ASP A 65 12.18 -5.41 25.51
C ASP A 65 11.05 -6.30 26.04
N GLN A 66 11.21 -6.86 27.25
CA GLN A 66 10.14 -7.60 27.92
C GLN A 66 8.92 -6.71 28.20
N TYR A 67 9.15 -5.49 28.68
CA TYR A 67 8.08 -4.52 28.89
C TYR A 67 7.33 -4.20 27.59
N LEU A 68 8.05 -3.91 26.50
CA LEU A 68 7.44 -3.67 25.19
C LEU A 68 6.63 -4.87 24.71
N GLU A 69 7.11 -6.09 24.96
CA GLU A 69 6.41 -7.31 24.59
C GLU A 69 5.09 -7.47 25.34
N THR A 70 5.02 -7.12 26.64
CA THR A 70 3.74 -7.09 27.37
C THR A 70 2.74 -6.11 26.76
N LYS A 71 3.21 -4.95 26.27
CA LYS A 71 2.36 -3.96 25.59
C LYS A 71 1.86 -4.45 24.24
N ARG A 72 2.69 -5.20 23.50
CA ARG A 72 2.29 -5.84 22.24
C ARG A 72 1.24 -6.92 22.44
N MET A 73 1.34 -7.73 23.50
CA MET A 73 0.29 -8.71 23.82
C MET A 73 -1.06 -8.04 24.12
N MET A 74 -1.04 -6.88 24.80
CA MET A 74 -2.26 -6.12 25.11
C MET A 74 -2.91 -5.51 23.87
N PHE A 75 -2.11 -4.95 22.96
CA PHE A 75 -2.57 -4.45 21.67
C PHE A 75 -1.73 -5.02 20.51
N PRO A 76 -2.17 -6.14 19.90
CA PRO A 76 -1.38 -6.89 18.93
C PRO A 76 -0.95 -6.13 17.67
N ARG A 77 -1.53 -4.97 17.37
CA ARG A 77 -1.08 -4.17 16.22
C ARG A 77 0.29 -3.49 16.47
N PHE A 78 0.73 -3.39 17.73
CA PHE A 78 2.08 -2.93 18.08
C PHE A 78 3.20 -3.89 17.66
N TYR A 79 2.89 -5.15 17.32
CA TYR A 79 3.88 -6.04 16.73
C TYR A 79 4.46 -5.52 15.41
N PHE A 80 3.72 -4.66 14.71
CA PHE A 80 4.08 -4.10 13.40
C PHE A 80 4.69 -2.69 13.48
N LEU A 81 5.02 -2.23 14.68
CA LEU A 81 5.75 -0.99 14.93
C LEU A 81 7.20 -1.27 15.31
N SER A 82 8.08 -0.32 15.02
CA SER A 82 9.45 -0.35 15.55
C SER A 82 9.43 -0.16 17.07
N ASN A 83 10.53 -0.52 17.73
CA ASN A 83 10.67 -0.27 19.17
C ASN A 83 10.61 1.24 19.47
N ASP A 84 11.21 2.07 18.63
CA ASP A 84 11.24 3.52 18.79
C ASP A 84 9.83 4.15 18.69
N ASP A 85 9.05 3.77 17.68
CA ASP A 85 7.66 4.22 17.55
C ASP A 85 6.85 3.84 18.79
N LEU A 86 7.03 2.60 19.26
CA LEU A 86 6.29 2.11 20.43
C LEU A 86 6.69 2.88 21.70
N LEU A 87 7.98 3.19 21.87
CA LEU A 87 8.47 4.00 22.98
C LEU A 87 7.96 5.44 22.91
N GLU A 88 7.88 6.05 21.72
CA GLU A 88 7.30 7.38 21.53
C GLU A 88 5.81 7.39 21.92
N ILE A 89 5.04 6.40 21.47
CA ILE A 89 3.63 6.24 21.83
C ILE A 89 3.44 6.11 23.34
N LEU A 90 4.24 5.24 23.99
CA LEU A 90 4.13 4.98 25.42
C LEU A 90 4.63 6.16 26.27
N GLY A 91 5.67 6.85 25.81
CA GLY A 91 6.20 8.06 26.44
C GLY A 91 5.21 9.23 26.39
N HIS A 92 4.42 9.33 25.31
CA HIS A 92 3.44 10.40 25.13
C HIS A 92 1.99 10.00 25.46
N GLN A 93 1.79 8.98 26.31
CA GLN A 93 0.45 8.47 26.63
C GLN A 93 -0.56 9.50 27.17
N LYS A 94 -0.09 10.61 27.76
CA LYS A 94 -0.93 11.71 28.28
C LYS A 94 -1.29 12.76 27.24
N ASP A 95 -0.64 12.75 26.08
CA ASP A 95 -0.81 13.71 25.00
C ASP A 95 -1.28 12.96 23.74
N PRO A 96 -2.60 12.81 23.55
CA PRO A 96 -3.16 12.11 22.39
C PRO A 96 -2.72 12.69 21.05
N ASP A 97 -2.38 13.98 20.98
CA ASP A 97 -1.97 14.63 19.73
C ASP A 97 -0.60 14.15 19.25
N GLN A 98 0.30 13.75 20.16
CA GLN A 98 1.56 13.10 19.75
C GLN A 98 1.31 11.66 19.28
N VAL A 99 0.43 10.92 19.95
CA VAL A 99 0.10 9.54 19.57
C VAL A 99 -0.55 9.47 18.18
N GLN A 100 -1.32 10.50 17.79
CA GLN A 100 -1.95 10.61 16.47
C GLN A 100 -0.97 10.39 15.30
N LYS A 101 0.31 10.78 15.44
CA LYS A 101 1.34 10.61 14.41
C LYS A 101 1.55 9.14 14.03
N HIS A 102 1.33 8.22 14.97
CA HIS A 102 1.55 6.78 14.78
C HIS A 102 0.25 6.00 14.50
N ILE A 103 -0.93 6.62 14.59
CA ILE A 103 -2.24 5.95 14.34
C ILE A 103 -2.28 5.36 12.92
N LYS A 104 -1.79 6.10 11.92
CA LYS A 104 -1.60 5.63 10.55
C LYS A 104 -0.84 4.29 10.45
N LYS A 105 0.12 4.04 11.35
CA LYS A 105 0.93 2.82 11.32
C LYS A 105 0.16 1.62 11.93
N CYS A 106 -0.78 1.88 12.84
CA CYS A 106 -1.56 0.86 13.54
C CYS A 106 -2.82 0.41 12.77
N PHE A 107 -3.37 1.25 11.91
CA PHE A 107 -4.62 0.99 11.18
C PHE A 107 -4.42 1.20 9.68
N GLU A 108 -5.11 0.41 8.85
CA GLU A 108 -4.94 0.46 7.39
C GLU A 108 -5.37 1.81 6.80
N ALA A 109 -6.49 2.37 7.26
CA ALA A 109 -7.12 3.53 6.64
C ALA A 109 -7.47 4.67 7.61
N ILE A 110 -6.97 4.64 8.85
CA ILE A 110 -7.13 5.74 9.80
C ILE A 110 -5.86 6.58 9.78
N LYS A 111 -5.94 7.79 9.23
CA LYS A 111 -4.85 8.77 9.32
C LYS A 111 -4.80 9.37 10.71
N SER A 112 -5.96 9.77 11.24
CA SER A 112 -6.10 10.36 12.56
C SER A 112 -7.49 10.11 13.15
N LEU A 113 -7.61 10.19 14.47
CA LEU A 113 -8.89 10.21 15.17
C LEU A 113 -9.46 11.63 15.20
N TYR A 114 -10.78 11.77 15.17
CA TYR A 114 -11.44 13.05 15.40
C TYR A 114 -11.55 13.28 16.91
N LEU A 115 -10.65 14.10 17.47
CA LEU A 115 -10.57 14.33 18.90
C LEU A 115 -11.47 15.49 19.35
N LEU A 116 -12.20 15.26 20.43
CA LEU A 116 -12.88 16.27 21.22
C LEU A 116 -12.02 16.55 22.45
N TYR A 117 -11.65 17.82 22.62
CA TYR A 117 -10.78 18.27 23.71
C TYR A 117 -11.57 18.41 25.02
N PRO A 118 -10.93 18.23 26.19
CA PRO A 118 -11.53 18.56 27.47
C PRO A 118 -12.13 19.97 27.47
N GLY A 119 -13.31 20.14 28.06
CA GLY A 119 -14.10 21.38 28.03
C GLY A 119 -15.00 21.53 26.80
N THR A 120 -14.76 20.76 25.73
CA THR A 120 -15.69 20.69 24.60
C THR A 120 -16.92 19.88 25.02
N ARG A 121 -18.12 20.44 24.87
CA ARG A 121 -19.40 19.78 25.26
C ARG A 121 -19.45 19.29 26.72
N ASN A 122 -18.77 19.96 27.65
CA ASN A 122 -18.64 19.57 29.06
C ASN A 122 -17.86 18.26 29.33
N ASN A 123 -17.08 17.77 28.36
CA ASN A 123 -16.25 16.59 28.55
C ASN A 123 -15.08 16.89 29.49
N LEU A 124 -14.81 16.02 30.45
CA LEU A 124 -13.69 16.16 31.40
C LEU A 124 -12.36 15.63 30.84
N THR A 125 -12.42 14.77 29.83
CA THR A 125 -11.29 14.07 29.22
C THR A 125 -11.31 14.21 27.70
N PHE A 126 -10.21 13.85 27.04
CA PHE A 126 -10.19 13.69 25.60
C PHE A 126 -11.12 12.55 25.17
N GLU A 127 -11.82 12.74 24.06
CA GLU A 127 -12.68 11.72 23.46
C GLU A 127 -12.42 11.62 21.97
N ALA A 128 -12.37 10.41 21.40
CA ALA A 128 -12.44 10.21 19.96
C ALA A 128 -13.91 10.13 19.53
N ALA A 129 -14.36 11.05 18.69
CA ALA A 129 -15.70 11.07 18.12
C ALA A 129 -15.79 10.38 16.74
N GLY A 130 -14.66 10.02 16.15
CA GLY A 130 -14.61 9.35 14.84
C GLY A 130 -13.20 9.11 14.34
N MET A 131 -13.12 8.68 13.08
CA MET A 131 -11.89 8.38 12.36
C MET A 131 -11.85 9.15 11.03
N ASN A 132 -10.67 9.68 10.70
CA ASN A 132 -10.40 10.41 9.47
C ASN A 132 -9.45 9.60 8.60
N ALA A 133 -9.82 9.39 7.35
CA ALA A 133 -9.00 8.70 6.36
C ALA A 133 -8.00 9.63 5.67
N PRO A 134 -6.91 9.09 5.08
CA PRO A 134 -5.92 9.89 4.35
C PRO A 134 -6.47 10.68 3.16
N ASP A 135 -7.58 10.22 2.58
CA ASP A 135 -8.24 10.82 1.41
C ASP A 135 -9.33 11.85 1.77
N GLY A 136 -9.47 12.16 3.06
CA GLY A 136 -10.43 13.13 3.59
C GLY A 136 -11.80 12.54 3.95
N GLU A 137 -12.04 11.24 3.77
CA GLU A 137 -13.27 10.63 4.28
C GLU A 137 -13.29 10.63 5.81
N GLN A 138 -14.41 11.05 6.41
CA GLN A 138 -14.61 11.02 7.85
C GLN A 138 -15.75 10.08 8.21
N VAL A 139 -15.53 9.24 9.22
CA VAL A 139 -16.53 8.32 9.77
C VAL A 139 -16.65 8.56 11.26
N LEU A 140 -17.85 8.95 11.71
CA LEU A 140 -18.12 9.18 13.12
C LEU A 140 -18.37 7.85 13.85
N PHE A 141 -17.97 7.78 15.12
CA PHE A 141 -18.30 6.66 15.97
C PHE A 141 -19.75 6.75 16.44
N ASN A 142 -20.37 5.58 16.65
CA ASN A 142 -21.69 5.47 17.26
C ASN A 142 -21.69 6.00 18.70
N THR A 143 -20.59 5.79 19.42
CA THR A 143 -20.36 6.29 20.77
C THR A 143 -18.92 6.78 20.85
N ASN A 144 -18.73 7.98 21.42
CA ASN A 144 -17.40 8.54 21.60
C ASN A 144 -16.55 7.63 22.48
N VAL A 145 -15.27 7.46 22.12
CA VAL A 145 -14.33 6.66 22.89
C VAL A 145 -13.53 7.56 23.81
N VAL A 146 -13.60 7.31 25.11
CA VAL A 146 -12.78 8.04 26.10
C VAL A 146 -11.31 7.69 25.94
N ILE A 147 -10.48 8.71 25.68
CA ILE A 147 -9.02 8.61 25.56
C ILE A 147 -8.41 9.02 26.90
N ALA A 148 -8.41 8.07 27.82
CA ALA A 148 -7.82 8.21 29.14
C ALA A 148 -7.17 6.89 29.57
N GLY A 149 -6.10 7.00 30.36
CA GLY A 149 -5.32 5.87 30.83
C GLY A 149 -4.31 5.36 29.79
N ALA A 150 -3.96 4.09 29.90
CA ALA A 150 -2.93 3.47 29.06
C ALA A 150 -3.34 3.41 27.59
N VAL A 151 -2.37 3.63 26.70
CA VAL A 151 -2.60 3.80 25.25
C VAL A 151 -3.17 2.56 24.59
N GLU A 152 -2.60 1.41 24.91
CA GLU A 152 -3.08 0.10 24.48
C GLU A 152 -4.57 -0.10 24.82
N GLY A 153 -5.00 0.37 25.99
CA GLY A 153 -6.36 0.15 26.48
C GLY A 153 -7.40 0.96 25.73
N TRP A 154 -7.12 2.22 25.40
CA TRP A 154 -8.05 3.01 24.59
C TRP A 154 -7.96 2.69 23.09
N LEU A 155 -6.82 2.23 22.58
CA LEU A 155 -6.70 1.74 21.19
C LEU A 155 -7.57 0.50 20.94
N VAL A 156 -7.61 -0.44 21.90
CA VAL A 156 -8.53 -1.59 21.85
C VAL A 156 -10.00 -1.13 21.82
N ARG A 157 -10.36 -0.08 22.58
CA ARG A 157 -11.72 0.49 22.54
C ARG A 157 -12.01 1.19 21.22
N VAL A 158 -11.03 1.86 20.63
CA VAL A 158 -11.16 2.48 19.29
C VAL A 158 -11.40 1.40 18.22
N GLU A 159 -10.68 0.28 18.27
CA GLU A 159 -10.91 -0.86 17.37
C GLU A 159 -12.33 -1.42 17.49
N ALA A 160 -12.82 -1.63 18.72
CA ALA A 160 -14.18 -2.09 18.96
C ALA A 160 -15.23 -1.07 18.47
N ALA A 161 -15.03 0.22 18.74
CA ALA A 161 -15.92 1.29 18.31
C ALA A 161 -15.96 1.44 16.79
N MET A 162 -14.82 1.26 16.10
CA MET A 162 -14.74 1.25 14.64
C MET A 162 -15.65 0.17 14.05
N ILE A 163 -15.51 -1.07 14.52
CA ILE A 163 -16.32 -2.21 14.05
C ILE A 163 -17.81 -1.94 14.29
N ALA A 164 -18.21 -1.62 15.52
CA ALA A 164 -19.61 -1.38 15.89
C ALA A 164 -20.24 -0.24 15.09
N SER A 165 -19.47 0.83 14.82
CA SER A 165 -19.95 1.97 14.04
C SER A 165 -20.16 1.60 12.57
N LEU A 166 -19.26 0.81 11.99
CA LEU A 166 -19.39 0.33 10.61
C LEU A 166 -20.52 -0.68 10.45
N GLU A 167 -20.77 -1.55 11.42
CA GLU A 167 -21.94 -2.44 11.45
C GLU A 167 -23.26 -1.65 11.39
N LYS A 168 -23.40 -0.65 12.27
CA LYS A 168 -24.57 0.25 12.29
C LYS A 168 -24.74 1.02 10.98
N LEU A 169 -23.66 1.62 10.48
CA LEU A 169 -23.68 2.38 9.23
C LEU A 169 -24.00 1.50 8.03
N TYR A 170 -23.54 0.24 8.03
CA TYR A 170 -23.83 -0.70 6.95
C TYR A 170 -25.31 -1.08 6.90
N ALA A 171 -25.94 -1.33 8.05
CA ALA A 171 -27.38 -1.55 8.14
C ALA A 171 -28.18 -0.36 7.56
N GLY A 172 -27.77 0.87 7.92
CA GLY A 172 -28.33 2.10 7.35
C GLY A 172 -28.11 2.24 5.85
N CYS A 173 -26.91 1.89 5.37
CA CYS A 173 -26.52 1.95 3.95
C CYS A 173 -27.41 1.05 3.08
N LEU A 174 -27.70 -0.16 3.56
CA LEU A 174 -28.60 -1.11 2.88
C LEU A 174 -30.03 -0.59 2.75
N VAL A 175 -30.54 0.12 3.76
CA VAL A 175 -31.87 0.76 3.71
C VAL A 175 -31.86 1.92 2.70
N ALA A 176 -30.84 2.77 2.76
CA ALA A 176 -30.70 3.93 1.88
C ALA A 176 -30.46 3.57 0.40
N TYR A 177 -29.97 2.36 0.10
CA TYR A 177 -29.71 1.89 -1.26
C TYR A 177 -30.92 2.01 -2.21
N ARG A 178 -32.15 1.92 -1.68
CA ARG A 178 -33.40 2.05 -2.47
C ARG A 178 -33.73 3.49 -2.86
N GLY A 179 -33.09 4.48 -2.24
CA GLY A 179 -33.29 5.91 -2.50
C GLY A 179 -32.51 6.45 -3.71
N LYS A 180 -32.35 7.78 -3.74
CA LYS A 180 -31.54 8.47 -4.76
C LYS A 180 -30.07 8.13 -4.61
N LYS A 181 -29.41 7.73 -5.70
CA LYS A 181 -28.01 7.25 -5.68
C LYS A 181 -27.01 8.35 -5.34
N GLU A 182 -27.28 9.57 -5.76
CA GLU A 182 -26.48 10.76 -5.47
C GLU A 182 -26.42 11.01 -3.97
N LYS A 183 -27.57 10.94 -3.29
CA LYS A 183 -27.66 11.11 -1.84
C LYS A 183 -26.96 9.95 -1.12
N TRP A 184 -27.22 8.72 -1.57
CA TRP A 184 -26.62 7.51 -1.01
C TRP A 184 -25.07 7.54 -1.06
N ILE A 185 -24.48 7.94 -2.18
CA ILE A 185 -23.03 8.04 -2.32
C ILE A 185 -22.40 9.12 -1.41
N LYS A 186 -23.11 10.23 -1.19
CA LYS A 186 -22.64 11.32 -0.34
C LYS A 186 -22.68 10.97 1.15
N GLU A 187 -23.74 10.29 1.58
CA GLU A 187 -23.99 10.04 3.00
C GLU A 187 -23.15 8.90 3.60
N PHE A 188 -22.75 7.91 2.80
CA PHE A 188 -22.11 6.70 3.31
C PHE A 188 -20.62 6.58 2.95
N PRO A 189 -19.82 5.92 3.81
CA PRO A 189 -18.42 5.61 3.52
C PRO A 189 -18.28 4.73 2.27
N GLY A 190 -17.28 4.98 1.43
CA GLY A 190 -17.14 4.28 0.14
C GLY A 190 -16.97 2.77 0.27
N GLN A 191 -16.28 2.30 1.31
CA GLN A 191 -16.21 0.87 1.64
C GLN A 191 -17.60 0.24 1.74
N LEU A 192 -18.52 0.88 2.47
CA LEU A 192 -19.86 0.35 2.71
C LEU A 192 -20.75 0.46 1.47
N LEU A 193 -20.54 1.46 0.61
CA LEU A 193 -21.22 1.55 -0.68
C LEU A 193 -20.95 0.32 -1.54
N ILE A 194 -19.69 -0.12 -1.61
CA ILE A 194 -19.26 -1.28 -2.40
C ILE A 194 -19.88 -2.56 -1.84
N THR A 195 -19.74 -2.80 -0.52
CA THR A 195 -20.30 -3.99 0.13
C THR A 195 -21.83 -4.02 0.03
N CYS A 196 -22.50 -2.88 0.14
CA CYS A 196 -23.94 -2.75 -0.07
C CYS A 196 -24.32 -3.06 -1.53
N GLY A 197 -23.55 -2.58 -2.51
CA GLY A 197 -23.72 -2.92 -3.94
C GLY A 197 -23.63 -4.42 -4.19
N GLN A 198 -22.59 -5.08 -3.67
CA GLN A 198 -22.41 -6.53 -3.76
C GLN A 198 -23.53 -7.33 -3.08
N THR A 199 -24.07 -6.83 -1.96
CA THR A 199 -25.20 -7.45 -1.25
C THR A 199 -26.50 -7.31 -2.02
N ALA A 200 -26.75 -6.12 -2.57
CA ALA A 200 -27.90 -5.89 -3.43
C ALA A 200 -27.83 -6.76 -4.69
N TRP A 201 -26.66 -6.81 -5.34
CA TRP A 201 -26.41 -7.68 -6.48
C TRP A 201 -26.65 -9.16 -6.15
N THR A 202 -26.14 -9.63 -5.00
CA THR A 202 -26.33 -11.00 -4.53
C THR A 202 -27.82 -11.34 -4.41
N ASN A 203 -28.58 -10.49 -3.74
CA ASN A 203 -30.01 -10.68 -3.52
C ASN A 203 -30.81 -10.64 -4.83
N GLU A 204 -30.49 -9.73 -5.76
CA GLU A 204 -31.20 -9.62 -7.03
C GLU A 204 -30.87 -10.78 -7.98
N CYS A 205 -29.64 -11.29 -7.97
CA CYS A 205 -29.27 -12.52 -8.71
C CYS A 205 -30.01 -13.74 -8.15
N ILE A 206 -30.07 -13.90 -6.82
CA ILE A 206 -30.81 -15.00 -6.19
C ILE A 206 -32.29 -14.97 -6.58
N LYS A 207 -32.92 -13.78 -6.55
CA LYS A 207 -34.32 -13.62 -6.99
C LYS A 207 -34.50 -14.03 -8.45
N ALA A 208 -33.66 -13.52 -9.35
CA ALA A 208 -33.75 -13.83 -10.78
C ALA A 208 -33.50 -15.32 -11.08
N LEU A 209 -32.55 -15.97 -10.40
CA LEU A 209 -32.30 -17.40 -10.51
C LEU A 209 -33.49 -18.23 -10.00
N ASN A 210 -34.11 -17.82 -8.88
CA ASN A 210 -35.32 -18.47 -8.38
C ASN A 210 -36.52 -18.30 -9.32
N GLU A 211 -36.65 -17.15 -10.00
CA GLU A 211 -37.67 -16.93 -11.04
C GLU A 211 -37.42 -17.79 -12.28
N VAL A 212 -36.16 -17.97 -12.69
CA VAL A 212 -35.79 -18.90 -13.77
C VAL A 212 -36.15 -20.34 -13.39
N ALA A 213 -35.86 -20.74 -12.14
CA ALA A 213 -36.21 -22.06 -11.63
C ALA A 213 -37.74 -22.29 -11.61
N LYS A 214 -38.53 -21.23 -11.38
CA LYS A 214 -40.00 -21.23 -11.47
C LYS A 214 -40.54 -21.18 -12.91
N GLY A 215 -39.69 -20.98 -13.92
CA GLY A 215 -40.05 -21.04 -15.33
C GLY A 215 -39.85 -19.75 -16.13
N ASP A 216 -39.52 -18.60 -15.50
CA ASP A 216 -39.25 -17.35 -16.23
C ASP A 216 -37.82 -17.32 -16.79
N LYS A 217 -37.66 -17.84 -18.00
CA LYS A 217 -36.38 -17.85 -18.73
C LYS A 217 -35.86 -16.44 -19.09
N LYS A 218 -36.65 -15.37 -18.92
CA LYS A 218 -36.24 -13.99 -19.24
C LYS A 218 -35.73 -13.22 -18.02
N ALA A 219 -35.96 -13.69 -16.79
CA ALA A 219 -35.62 -12.96 -15.56
C ALA A 219 -34.14 -12.49 -15.53
N MET A 220 -33.19 -13.38 -15.84
CA MET A 220 -31.77 -13.01 -15.89
C MET A 220 -31.41 -11.99 -16.98
N LYS A 221 -32.09 -12.03 -18.14
CA LYS A 221 -31.89 -11.02 -19.20
C LYS A 221 -32.46 -9.66 -18.79
N THR A 222 -33.57 -9.64 -18.06
CA THR A 222 -34.16 -8.43 -17.48
C THR A 222 -33.23 -7.84 -16.42
N LEU A 223 -32.67 -8.67 -15.54
CA LEU A 223 -31.66 -8.26 -14.56
C LEU A 223 -30.43 -7.64 -15.23
N LYS A 224 -29.92 -8.23 -16.32
CA LYS A 224 -28.82 -7.66 -17.11
C LYS A 224 -29.14 -6.25 -17.60
N LYS A 225 -30.32 -6.03 -18.20
CA LYS A 225 -30.74 -4.70 -18.68
C LYS A 225 -30.82 -3.69 -17.54
N LYS A 226 -31.34 -4.10 -16.38
CA LYS A 226 -31.40 -3.28 -15.16
C LYS A 226 -29.99 -2.88 -14.69
N TRP A 227 -29.04 -3.80 -14.65
CA TRP A 227 -27.66 -3.52 -14.23
C TRP A 227 -26.91 -2.60 -15.21
N VAL A 228 -27.10 -2.78 -16.51
CA VAL A 228 -26.53 -1.88 -17.54
C VAL A 228 -27.07 -0.46 -17.38
N SER A 229 -28.38 -0.30 -17.17
CA SER A 229 -28.97 1.02 -16.92
C SER A 229 -28.44 1.66 -15.63
N TYR A 230 -28.25 0.87 -14.57
CA TYR A 230 -27.67 1.33 -13.31
C TYR A 230 -26.22 1.79 -13.48
N LEU A 231 -25.38 1.02 -14.18
CA LEU A 231 -23.99 1.38 -14.48
C LEU A 231 -23.89 2.66 -15.32
N ASN A 232 -24.76 2.85 -16.32
CA ASN A 232 -24.76 4.07 -17.11
C ASN A 232 -25.05 5.30 -16.24
N LYS A 233 -25.99 5.20 -15.28
CA LYS A 233 -26.26 6.28 -14.31
C LYS A 233 -25.04 6.59 -13.45
N LEU A 234 -24.34 5.57 -12.94
CA LEU A 234 -23.11 5.78 -12.17
C LEU A 234 -22.00 6.42 -13.02
N ALA A 235 -21.83 5.98 -14.27
CA ALA A 235 -20.86 6.55 -15.19
C ALA A 235 -21.18 8.01 -15.54
N ASP A 236 -22.46 8.36 -15.66
CA ASP A 236 -22.89 9.75 -15.85
C ASP A 236 -22.56 10.61 -14.62
N MET A 237 -22.67 10.08 -13.41
CA MET A 237 -22.29 10.77 -12.18
C MET A 237 -20.79 11.09 -12.12
N VAL A 238 -19.91 10.16 -12.56
CA VAL A 238 -18.44 10.40 -12.61
C VAL A 238 -18.09 11.59 -13.49
N ARG A 239 -18.84 11.80 -14.58
CA ARG A 239 -18.63 12.93 -15.50
C ARG A 239 -19.11 14.26 -14.93
N GLY A 240 -19.86 14.25 -13.81
CA GLY A 240 -20.25 15.44 -13.09
C GLY A 240 -19.12 16.07 -12.27
N GLN A 241 -19.41 17.23 -11.68
CA GLN A 241 -18.55 17.86 -10.70
C GLN A 241 -18.66 17.11 -9.36
N LEU A 242 -17.55 16.53 -8.94
CA LEU A 242 -17.43 15.72 -7.72
C LEU A 242 -16.18 16.14 -6.97
N THR A 243 -16.23 16.07 -5.64
CA THR A 243 -15.03 16.14 -4.81
C THR A 243 -14.10 14.96 -5.10
N SER A 244 -12.81 15.10 -4.76
CA SER A 244 -11.82 14.02 -4.93
C SER A 244 -12.24 12.73 -4.22
N THR A 245 -12.76 12.84 -2.99
CA THR A 245 -13.24 11.71 -2.19
C THR A 245 -14.46 11.05 -2.84
N GLU A 246 -15.50 11.81 -3.20
CA GLU A 246 -16.68 11.25 -3.88
C GLU A 246 -16.31 10.53 -5.18
N ARG A 247 -15.38 11.10 -5.97
CA ARG A 247 -14.90 10.47 -7.20
C ARG A 247 -14.24 9.12 -6.91
N LYS A 248 -13.34 9.05 -5.92
CA LYS A 248 -12.70 7.77 -5.51
C LYS A 248 -13.75 6.73 -5.12
N LYS A 249 -14.79 7.11 -4.36
CA LYS A 249 -15.90 6.21 -4.01
C LYS A 249 -16.60 5.65 -5.24
N ILE A 250 -16.98 6.52 -6.18
CA ILE A 250 -17.76 6.13 -7.35
C ILE A 250 -16.91 5.29 -8.31
N VAL A 251 -15.65 5.66 -8.56
CA VAL A 251 -14.73 4.89 -9.41
C VAL A 251 -14.59 3.46 -8.85
N ALA A 252 -14.32 3.33 -7.55
CA ALA A 252 -14.19 2.02 -6.91
C ALA A 252 -15.50 1.20 -6.94
N LEU A 253 -16.65 1.85 -6.77
CA LEU A 253 -17.97 1.21 -6.90
C LEU A 253 -18.20 0.72 -8.33
N ILE A 254 -17.97 1.56 -9.34
CA ILE A 254 -18.16 1.21 -10.75
C ILE A 254 -17.28 0.01 -11.14
N THR A 255 -16.03 -0.05 -10.69
CA THR A 255 -15.13 -1.19 -10.96
C THR A 255 -15.76 -2.53 -10.54
N ILE A 256 -16.36 -2.59 -9.35
CA ILE A 256 -17.00 -3.83 -8.84
C ILE A 256 -18.35 -4.09 -9.53
N GLU A 257 -19.11 -3.04 -9.82
CA GLU A 257 -20.42 -3.16 -10.48
C GLU A 257 -20.29 -3.59 -11.95
N ILE A 258 -19.20 -3.23 -12.63
CA ILE A 258 -18.85 -3.72 -13.96
C ILE A 258 -18.62 -5.23 -13.92
N HIS A 259 -17.81 -5.73 -12.99
CA HIS A 259 -17.64 -7.17 -12.80
C HIS A 259 -18.98 -7.86 -12.52
N SER A 260 -19.82 -7.27 -11.67
CA SER A 260 -21.16 -7.78 -11.34
C SER A 260 -22.07 -7.91 -12.58
N ARG A 261 -22.02 -6.93 -13.50
CA ARG A 261 -22.70 -7.00 -14.82
C ARG A 261 -22.14 -8.13 -15.67
N ASP A 262 -20.83 -8.29 -15.74
CA ASP A 262 -20.18 -9.28 -16.59
C ASP A 262 -20.42 -10.71 -16.10
N VAL A 263 -20.51 -10.91 -14.77
CA VAL A 263 -20.96 -12.17 -14.18
C VAL A 263 -22.42 -12.45 -14.55
N VAL A 264 -23.33 -11.48 -14.47
CA VAL A 264 -24.72 -11.67 -14.91
C VAL A 264 -24.79 -12.06 -16.39
N ASP A 265 -23.98 -11.44 -17.26
CA ASP A 265 -23.89 -11.83 -18.66
C ASP A 265 -23.38 -13.27 -18.84
N ARG A 266 -22.39 -13.68 -18.03
CA ARG A 266 -21.88 -15.05 -18.02
C ARG A 266 -22.94 -16.06 -17.57
N LEU A 267 -23.69 -15.77 -16.51
CA LEU A 267 -24.79 -16.64 -16.03
C LEU A 267 -25.88 -16.81 -17.09
N VAL A 268 -26.19 -15.74 -17.84
CA VAL A 268 -27.12 -15.81 -18.98
C VAL A 268 -26.57 -16.69 -20.11
N LYS A 269 -25.29 -16.51 -20.48
CA LYS A 269 -24.63 -17.28 -21.54
C LYS A 269 -24.50 -18.77 -21.21
N GLN A 270 -24.20 -19.08 -19.95
CA GLN A 270 -24.10 -20.45 -19.43
C GLN A 270 -25.47 -21.07 -19.09
N ASN A 271 -26.57 -20.34 -19.31
CA ASN A 271 -27.93 -20.80 -19.06
C ASN A 271 -28.12 -21.36 -17.63
N CYS A 272 -27.59 -20.65 -16.63
CA CYS A 272 -27.77 -20.99 -15.22
C CYS A 272 -29.26 -20.89 -14.82
N LYS A 273 -29.76 -21.93 -14.15
CA LYS A 273 -31.17 -22.10 -13.80
C LYS A 273 -31.41 -22.16 -12.29
N SER A 274 -30.36 -22.32 -11.49
CA SER A 274 -30.47 -22.53 -10.05
C SER A 274 -29.41 -21.77 -9.26
N THR A 275 -29.72 -21.47 -8.01
CA THR A 275 -28.75 -20.95 -7.03
C THR A 275 -27.71 -21.98 -6.60
N ASN A 276 -27.84 -23.23 -7.05
CA ASN A 276 -26.86 -24.29 -6.81
C ASN A 276 -25.90 -24.50 -7.99
N ASP A 277 -26.06 -23.74 -9.09
CA ASP A 277 -25.19 -23.85 -10.25
C ASP A 277 -23.78 -23.34 -9.93
N PHE A 278 -22.76 -24.07 -10.35
CA PHE A 278 -21.37 -23.78 -10.01
C PHE A 278 -20.91 -22.38 -10.41
N GLU A 279 -21.30 -21.90 -11.60
CA GLU A 279 -20.97 -20.55 -12.09
C GLU A 279 -21.46 -19.43 -11.15
N TRP A 280 -22.56 -19.68 -10.42
CA TRP A 280 -23.04 -18.80 -9.36
C TRP A 280 -22.33 -19.05 -8.03
N LEU A 281 -22.18 -20.32 -7.64
CA LEU A 281 -21.54 -20.70 -6.38
C LEU A 281 -20.07 -20.24 -6.29
N MET A 282 -19.36 -20.19 -7.42
CA MET A 282 -17.95 -19.77 -7.46
C MET A 282 -17.76 -18.26 -7.22
N GLN A 283 -18.83 -17.46 -7.27
CA GLN A 283 -18.76 -16.01 -7.03
C GLN A 283 -18.72 -15.72 -5.53
N LEU A 284 -18.05 -14.62 -5.15
CA LEU A 284 -18.16 -14.05 -3.81
C LEU A 284 -19.55 -13.44 -3.63
N ARG A 285 -20.30 -13.94 -2.64
CA ARG A 285 -21.70 -13.58 -2.41
C ARG A 285 -21.87 -13.06 -0.99
N PHE A 286 -22.61 -11.97 -0.84
CA PHE A 286 -22.73 -11.24 0.42
C PHE A 286 -24.15 -11.41 0.97
N TYR A 287 -24.25 -11.93 2.20
CA TYR A 287 -25.50 -12.21 2.89
C TYR A 287 -25.54 -11.39 4.16
N PHE A 288 -26.50 -10.47 4.25
CA PHE A 288 -26.71 -9.70 5.47
C PHE A 288 -27.82 -10.34 6.30
N ASN A 289 -27.48 -10.79 7.50
CA ASN A 289 -28.43 -11.35 8.44
C ASN A 289 -28.72 -10.33 9.56
N LYS A 290 -29.97 -9.85 9.61
CA LYS A 290 -30.41 -8.86 10.59
C LYS A 290 -30.61 -9.42 11.99
N ASP A 291 -30.78 -10.74 12.11
CA ASP A 291 -31.08 -11.41 13.37
C ASP A 291 -29.81 -11.76 14.16
N LEU A 292 -28.63 -11.58 13.56
CA LEU A 292 -27.33 -11.82 14.18
C LEU A 292 -26.69 -10.49 14.62
N GLY A 293 -26.33 -10.38 15.91
CA GLY A 293 -25.74 -9.15 16.47
C GLY A 293 -26.75 -8.02 16.68
N GLU A 294 -26.31 -6.89 17.24
CA GLU A 294 -27.19 -5.75 17.56
C GLU A 294 -27.70 -5.02 16.31
N HIS A 295 -26.87 -4.98 15.25
CA HIS A 295 -27.14 -4.23 14.03
C HIS A 295 -27.19 -5.11 12.77
N GLY A 296 -27.11 -6.44 12.92
CA GLY A 296 -26.99 -7.38 11.82
C GLY A 296 -25.53 -7.65 11.43
N ILE A 297 -25.23 -8.88 10.99
CA ILE A 297 -23.89 -9.31 10.56
C ILE A 297 -23.92 -9.70 9.09
N CYS A 298 -22.87 -9.31 8.35
CA CYS A 298 -22.64 -9.74 6.98
C CYS A 298 -21.73 -10.98 6.92
N GLU A 299 -22.23 -12.02 6.27
CA GLU A 299 -21.48 -13.21 5.90
C GLU A 299 -21.14 -13.17 4.41
N VAL A 300 -19.89 -13.50 4.08
CA VAL A 300 -19.42 -13.66 2.71
C VAL A 300 -19.26 -15.14 2.43
N LYS A 301 -19.94 -15.63 1.38
CA LYS A 301 -19.92 -17.03 0.98
C LYS A 301 -19.36 -17.20 -0.43
N GLN A 302 -18.52 -18.20 -0.59
CA GLN A 302 -17.98 -18.63 -1.88
C GLN A 302 -17.88 -20.15 -1.85
N THR A 303 -18.50 -20.83 -2.81
CA THR A 303 -18.69 -22.29 -2.82
C THR A 303 -19.21 -22.81 -1.47
N VAL A 304 -18.40 -23.55 -0.73
CA VAL A 304 -18.68 -24.10 0.61
C VAL A 304 -18.16 -23.21 1.74
N THR A 305 -17.30 -22.26 1.41
CA THR A 305 -16.65 -21.37 2.36
C THR A 305 -17.65 -20.31 2.84
N CYS A 306 -17.69 -20.11 4.16
CA CYS A 306 -18.41 -19.02 4.81
C CYS A 306 -17.43 -18.26 5.71
N LEU A 307 -17.26 -16.98 5.44
CA LEU A 307 -16.37 -16.08 6.19
C LEU A 307 -17.18 -14.88 6.68
N GLN A 308 -16.86 -14.40 7.87
CA GLN A 308 -17.47 -13.18 8.40
C GLN A 308 -16.81 -11.94 7.78
N TYR A 309 -17.62 -10.98 7.35
CA TYR A 309 -17.14 -9.63 7.03
C TYR A 309 -16.71 -8.96 8.33
N SER A 310 -15.43 -8.58 8.46
CA SER A 310 -14.84 -8.20 9.75
C SER A 310 -14.94 -6.72 10.10
N TYR A 311 -15.52 -5.90 9.21
CA TYR A 311 -15.75 -4.47 9.43
C TYR A 311 -14.50 -3.66 9.83
N GLU A 312 -13.30 -4.10 9.45
CA GLU A 312 -12.12 -3.23 9.53
C GLU A 312 -12.31 -2.04 8.58
N TYR A 313 -12.02 -0.82 9.02
CA TYR A 313 -12.11 0.35 8.16
C TYR A 313 -10.98 0.36 7.13
N GLN A 314 -11.34 0.39 5.84
CA GLN A 314 -10.43 0.28 4.70
C GLN A 314 -10.27 1.60 3.91
N GLY A 315 -11.06 2.63 4.24
CA GLY A 315 -11.09 3.89 3.49
C GLY A 315 -11.38 3.71 1.99
N ASN A 316 -11.05 4.71 1.16
CA ASN A 316 -11.24 4.64 -0.30
C ASN A 316 -9.93 4.29 -1.03
N ASN A 317 -9.37 3.12 -0.72
CA ASN A 317 -8.09 2.63 -1.29
C ASN A 317 -8.23 1.95 -2.67
N GLY A 318 -9.29 2.28 -3.44
CA GLY A 318 -9.58 1.69 -4.75
C GLY A 318 -9.88 0.19 -4.73
N ARG A 319 -10.30 -0.35 -5.88
CA ARG A 319 -10.59 -1.78 -6.08
C ARG A 319 -9.82 -2.34 -7.26
N LEU A 320 -9.37 -3.58 -7.15
CA LEU A 320 -8.70 -4.28 -8.25
C LEU A 320 -9.73 -4.62 -9.33
N VAL A 321 -9.35 -4.49 -10.60
CA VAL A 321 -10.19 -4.99 -11.70
C VAL A 321 -10.21 -6.51 -11.65
N ILE A 322 -11.41 -7.07 -11.53
CA ILE A 322 -11.60 -8.51 -11.41
C ILE A 322 -11.62 -9.15 -12.80
N THR A 323 -10.70 -10.09 -13.01
CA THR A 323 -10.54 -10.89 -14.24
C THR A 323 -10.77 -12.37 -13.94
N PRO A 324 -10.97 -13.24 -14.94
CA PRO A 324 -11.05 -14.69 -14.71
C PRO A 324 -9.83 -15.27 -13.97
N LEU A 325 -8.64 -14.68 -14.14
CA LEU A 325 -7.43 -15.09 -13.42
C LEU A 325 -7.52 -14.76 -11.93
N THR A 326 -7.97 -13.55 -11.59
CA THR A 326 -8.10 -13.12 -10.19
C THR A 326 -9.27 -13.82 -9.49
N ASP A 327 -10.39 -14.07 -10.19
CA ASP A 327 -11.51 -14.89 -9.68
C ASP A 327 -11.04 -16.27 -9.23
N ARG A 328 -10.25 -16.94 -10.08
CA ARG A 328 -9.69 -18.26 -9.77
C ARG A 328 -8.75 -18.22 -8.57
N CYS A 329 -7.94 -17.17 -8.47
CA CYS A 329 -7.06 -16.97 -7.34
C CYS A 329 -7.86 -16.76 -6.04
N VAL A 330 -8.83 -15.85 -6.05
CA VAL A 330 -9.75 -15.61 -4.92
C VAL A 330 -10.45 -16.90 -4.48
N LEU A 331 -11.01 -17.66 -5.41
CA LEU A 331 -11.64 -18.96 -5.11
C LEU A 331 -10.68 -19.93 -4.44
N THR A 332 -9.42 -19.98 -4.89
CA THR A 332 -8.39 -20.85 -4.32
C THR A 332 -8.02 -20.39 -2.91
N MET A 333 -7.89 -19.08 -2.69
CA MET A 333 -7.53 -18.48 -1.40
C MET A 333 -8.63 -18.67 -0.35
N THR A 334 -9.89 -18.43 -0.70
CA THR A 334 -11.02 -18.67 0.23
C THR A 334 -11.18 -20.16 0.54
N THR A 335 -10.94 -21.04 -0.43
CA THR A 335 -10.90 -22.49 -0.18
C THR A 335 -9.74 -22.88 0.73
N ALA A 336 -8.57 -22.23 0.60
CA ALA A 336 -7.42 -22.48 1.49
C ALA A 336 -7.75 -22.13 2.95
N LEU A 337 -8.38 -20.97 3.17
CA LEU A 337 -8.83 -20.53 4.49
C LEU A 337 -9.86 -21.50 5.10
N HIS A 338 -10.82 -21.97 4.29
CA HIS A 338 -11.79 -22.96 4.74
C HIS A 338 -11.14 -24.27 5.21
N LEU A 339 -10.00 -24.64 4.60
CA LEU A 339 -9.22 -25.82 4.96
C LEU A 339 -8.18 -25.56 6.06
N ASN A 340 -8.18 -24.38 6.69
CA ASN A 340 -7.16 -23.93 7.65
C ASN A 340 -5.73 -24.12 7.10
N ARG A 341 -5.52 -23.73 5.84
CA ARG A 341 -4.21 -23.71 5.17
C ARG A 341 -3.86 -22.31 4.71
N GLY A 342 -2.58 -22.06 4.49
CA GLY A 342 -2.13 -20.83 3.86
C GLY A 342 -2.35 -20.82 2.34
N GLY A 343 -2.35 -19.65 1.74
CA GLY A 343 -2.46 -19.47 0.30
C GLY A 343 -1.11 -19.15 -0.36
N ASN A 344 -0.84 -19.71 -1.53
CA ASN A 344 0.38 -19.41 -2.30
C ASN A 344 0.06 -18.99 -3.74
N PRO A 345 -0.26 -17.71 -4.01
CA PRO A 345 -0.27 -17.18 -5.36
C PRO A 345 1.15 -17.09 -5.93
N LEU A 346 1.42 -17.79 -7.04
CA LEU A 346 2.74 -17.83 -7.70
C LEU A 346 2.66 -17.49 -9.18
N GLY A 347 3.70 -16.88 -9.73
CA GLY A 347 3.78 -16.54 -11.15
C GLY A 347 4.69 -15.35 -11.42
N PRO A 348 4.84 -14.92 -12.69
CA PRO A 348 5.72 -13.83 -13.07
C PRO A 348 5.44 -12.51 -12.33
N ALA A 349 6.42 -11.62 -12.28
CA ALA A 349 6.23 -10.28 -11.73
C ALA A 349 5.14 -9.51 -12.51
N GLY A 350 4.39 -8.65 -11.82
CA GLY A 350 3.37 -7.80 -12.46
C GLY A 350 2.05 -8.50 -12.83
N THR A 351 1.82 -9.74 -12.39
CA THR A 351 0.56 -10.48 -12.64
C THR A 351 -0.55 -10.24 -11.60
N GLY A 352 -0.32 -9.35 -10.62
CA GLY A 352 -1.34 -8.95 -9.64
C GLY A 352 -1.48 -9.87 -8.42
N LYS A 353 -0.43 -10.62 -8.05
CA LYS A 353 -0.47 -11.61 -6.95
C LYS A 353 -0.80 -10.98 -5.60
N THR A 354 0.02 -10.02 -5.18
CA THR A 354 -0.11 -9.31 -3.91
C THR A 354 -1.38 -8.47 -3.89
N GLU A 355 -1.72 -7.83 -5.01
CA GLU A 355 -2.91 -7.01 -5.18
C GLU A 355 -4.19 -7.83 -5.08
N THR A 356 -4.21 -9.07 -5.57
CA THR A 356 -5.36 -9.98 -5.46
C THR A 356 -5.61 -10.38 -4.01
N VAL A 357 -4.56 -10.67 -3.24
CA VAL A 357 -4.69 -10.97 -1.80
C VAL A 357 -5.17 -9.75 -1.02
N LYS A 358 -4.59 -8.57 -1.30
CA LYS A 358 -5.05 -7.29 -0.71
C LYS A 358 -6.52 -7.03 -1.02
N ASP A 359 -6.94 -7.17 -2.28
CA ASP A 359 -8.34 -6.92 -2.67
C ASP A 359 -9.31 -7.94 -2.05
N LEU A 360 -8.92 -9.21 -1.91
CA LEU A 360 -9.70 -10.20 -1.16
C LEU A 360 -9.89 -9.78 0.30
N GLY A 361 -8.84 -9.32 0.97
CA GLY A 361 -8.96 -8.79 2.33
C GLY A 361 -9.89 -7.57 2.41
N LYS A 362 -9.86 -6.67 1.42
CA LYS A 362 -10.82 -5.55 1.31
C LYS A 362 -12.27 -6.02 1.08
N ASN A 363 -12.48 -7.15 0.39
CA ASN A 363 -13.82 -7.74 0.19
C ASN A 363 -14.37 -8.32 1.50
N LEU A 364 -13.51 -8.77 2.41
CA LEU A 364 -13.87 -9.29 3.73
C LEU A 364 -13.72 -8.26 4.86
N ALA A 365 -13.32 -7.02 4.54
CA ALA A 365 -12.94 -5.98 5.49
C ALA A 365 -12.00 -6.51 6.59
N LYS A 366 -10.90 -7.13 6.17
CA LYS A 366 -9.83 -7.66 7.02
C LYS A 366 -8.68 -6.66 7.13
N TYR A 367 -8.03 -6.64 8.28
CA TYR A 367 -6.74 -5.97 8.43
C TYR A 367 -5.65 -6.81 7.72
N VAL A 368 -5.17 -6.34 6.58
CA VAL A 368 -4.15 -7.04 5.77
C VAL A 368 -2.83 -6.29 5.83
N ILE A 369 -1.77 -6.99 6.23
CA ILE A 369 -0.42 -6.44 6.28
C ILE A 369 0.42 -7.13 5.23
N VAL A 370 1.09 -6.34 4.42
CA VAL A 370 2.02 -6.85 3.40
C VAL A 370 3.45 -6.62 3.87
N PHE A 371 4.23 -7.70 3.86
CA PHE A 371 5.65 -7.71 4.21
C PHE A 371 6.45 -8.03 2.95
N ASN A 372 7.37 -7.14 2.58
CA ASN A 372 8.30 -7.43 1.51
C ASN A 372 9.47 -8.23 2.11
N CYS A 373 9.63 -9.49 1.71
CA CYS A 373 10.68 -10.34 2.27
C CYS A 373 12.02 -10.05 1.61
N SER A 374 13.09 -10.10 2.38
CA SER A 374 14.47 -10.01 1.91
C SER A 374 15.30 -11.16 2.49
N ASP A 375 16.53 -11.27 2.01
CA ASP A 375 17.58 -12.16 2.51
C ASP A 375 17.97 -11.87 3.96
N GLY A 376 17.94 -10.59 4.39
CA GLY A 376 18.24 -10.20 5.77
C GLY A 376 17.14 -10.47 6.81
N LEU A 377 16.05 -11.17 6.46
CA LEU A 377 14.93 -11.44 7.37
C LEU A 377 15.20 -12.68 8.24
N ASP A 378 15.18 -12.53 9.56
CA ASP A 378 15.44 -13.62 10.50
C ASP A 378 14.15 -14.37 10.95
N TYR A 379 14.33 -15.59 11.49
CA TYR A 379 13.20 -16.41 11.94
C TYR A 379 12.48 -15.83 13.17
N LYS A 380 13.16 -15.00 13.98
CA LYS A 380 12.57 -14.36 15.16
C LYS A 380 11.66 -13.20 14.77
N SER A 381 12.06 -12.37 13.81
CA SER A 381 11.23 -11.28 13.28
C SER A 381 10.00 -11.83 12.58
N VAL A 382 10.15 -12.87 11.75
CA VAL A 382 8.99 -13.55 11.14
C VAL A 382 8.07 -14.12 12.21
N GLY A 383 8.65 -14.76 13.24
CA GLY A 383 7.91 -15.26 14.39
C GLY A 383 7.14 -14.18 15.15
N ARG A 384 7.76 -13.02 15.37
CA ARG A 384 7.14 -11.84 15.98
C ARG A 384 5.98 -11.32 15.11
N MET A 385 6.16 -11.25 13.79
CA MET A 385 5.10 -10.87 12.85
C MET A 385 3.92 -11.83 12.91
N PHE A 386 4.16 -13.14 12.93
CA PHE A 386 3.09 -14.13 13.10
C PHE A 386 2.37 -14.01 14.44
N SER A 387 3.10 -13.73 15.52
CA SER A 387 2.50 -13.50 16.84
C SER A 387 1.50 -12.34 16.81
N GLY A 388 1.83 -11.24 16.13
CA GLY A 388 0.92 -10.12 15.90
C GLY A 388 -0.29 -10.48 15.04
N LEU A 389 -0.08 -11.21 13.94
CA LEU A 389 -1.15 -11.60 13.02
C LEU A 389 -2.16 -12.55 13.68
N VAL A 390 -1.67 -13.56 14.40
CA VAL A 390 -2.51 -14.57 15.04
C VAL A 390 -3.33 -13.98 16.19
N GLN A 391 -2.76 -13.07 16.99
CA GLN A 391 -3.47 -12.43 18.09
C GLN A 391 -4.48 -11.36 17.60
N SER A 392 -4.13 -10.61 16.55
CA SER A 392 -5.05 -9.63 15.93
C SER A 392 -6.14 -10.27 15.07
N GLY A 393 -5.91 -11.47 14.52
CA GLY A 393 -6.77 -12.05 13.48
C GLY A 393 -6.60 -11.38 12.12
N GLY A 394 -5.51 -10.63 11.94
CA GLY A 394 -5.12 -10.02 10.68
C GLY A 394 -4.60 -11.03 9.66
N TRP A 395 -4.42 -10.57 8.44
CA TRP A 395 -3.88 -11.35 7.34
C TRP A 395 -2.47 -10.89 7.00
N GLY A 396 -1.52 -11.82 6.92
CA GLY A 396 -0.16 -11.55 6.44
C GLY A 396 -0.03 -11.96 4.98
N CYS A 397 0.34 -11.01 4.12
CA CYS A 397 0.79 -11.30 2.76
C CYS A 397 2.31 -11.10 2.71
N PHE A 398 3.05 -12.19 2.67
CA PHE A 398 4.50 -12.18 2.60
C PHE A 398 4.90 -12.17 1.12
N ASP A 399 5.21 -10.99 0.63
CA ASP A 399 5.63 -10.77 -0.74
C ASP A 399 7.06 -11.24 -0.93
N GLU A 400 7.35 -11.84 -2.09
CA GLU A 400 8.71 -12.26 -2.44
C GLU A 400 9.34 -13.24 -1.44
N PHE A 401 8.55 -14.10 -0.82
CA PHE A 401 8.97 -14.97 0.28
C PHE A 401 10.13 -15.91 -0.04
N ASN A 402 10.33 -16.19 -1.33
CA ASN A 402 11.45 -16.96 -1.86
C ASN A 402 12.80 -16.19 -1.89
N ARG A 403 12.89 -15.01 -1.25
CA ARG A 403 14.16 -14.33 -0.97
C ARG A 403 14.77 -14.69 0.37
N ILE A 404 13.97 -15.29 1.25
CA ILE A 404 14.45 -15.73 2.57
C ILE A 404 15.39 -16.92 2.36
N GLU A 405 16.46 -16.95 3.14
CA GLU A 405 17.42 -18.05 3.15
C GLU A 405 16.74 -19.38 3.50
N ILE A 406 17.23 -20.48 2.90
CA ILE A 406 16.62 -21.82 3.04
C ILE A 406 16.63 -22.28 4.52
N GLU A 407 17.67 -21.94 5.26
CA GLU A 407 17.82 -22.29 6.68
C GLU A 407 16.73 -21.63 7.54
N VAL A 408 16.46 -20.33 7.30
CA VAL A 408 15.40 -19.58 7.96
C VAL A 408 14.02 -20.10 7.55
N LEU A 409 13.80 -20.38 6.25
CA LEU A 409 12.54 -20.94 5.74
C LEU A 409 12.16 -22.25 6.43
N SER A 410 13.15 -23.09 6.75
CA SER A 410 12.93 -24.37 7.42
C SER A 410 12.38 -24.20 8.84
N VAL A 411 12.89 -23.22 9.60
CA VAL A 411 12.37 -22.87 10.93
C VAL A 411 11.00 -22.23 10.83
N VAL A 412 10.80 -21.33 9.86
CA VAL A 412 9.52 -20.66 9.60
C VAL A 412 8.42 -21.67 9.24
N ALA A 413 8.75 -22.74 8.51
CA ALA A 413 7.80 -23.81 8.22
C ALA A 413 7.24 -24.46 9.51
N GLN A 414 8.08 -24.66 10.52
CA GLN A 414 7.65 -25.20 11.82
C GLN A 414 6.75 -24.20 12.58
N GLN A 415 7.05 -22.90 12.49
CA GLN A 415 6.21 -21.85 13.07
C GLN A 415 4.82 -21.85 12.44
N VAL A 416 4.75 -21.87 11.09
CA VAL A 416 3.49 -21.93 10.36
C VAL A 416 2.73 -23.21 10.67
N LEU A 417 3.39 -24.37 10.74
CA LEU A 417 2.75 -25.64 11.10
C LEU A 417 2.06 -25.55 12.48
N THR A 418 2.75 -24.99 13.47
CA THR A 418 2.22 -24.83 14.84
C THR A 418 0.94 -23.98 14.84
N ILE A 419 0.94 -22.89 14.08
CA ILE A 419 -0.24 -22.01 13.92
C ILE A 419 -1.38 -22.77 13.24
N MET A 420 -1.12 -23.46 12.13
CA MET A 420 -2.15 -24.19 11.37
C MET A 420 -2.78 -25.33 12.18
N GLN A 421 -2.01 -25.99 13.04
CA GLN A 421 -2.51 -26.99 13.98
C GLN A 421 -3.46 -26.36 15.01
N ALA A 422 -3.08 -25.22 15.61
CA ALA A 422 -3.91 -24.50 16.57
C ALA A 422 -5.25 -24.04 15.93
N LEU A 423 -5.21 -23.56 14.69
CA LEU A 423 -6.40 -23.19 13.92
C LEU A 423 -7.30 -24.39 13.63
N THR A 424 -6.71 -25.51 13.21
CA THR A 424 -7.44 -26.75 12.89
C THR A 424 -8.13 -27.32 14.11
N MET A 425 -7.46 -27.31 15.26
CA MET A 425 -8.01 -27.74 16.55
C MET A 425 -8.95 -26.71 17.19
N LYS A 426 -9.06 -25.51 16.61
CA LYS A 426 -9.84 -24.38 17.13
C LYS A 426 -9.49 -24.02 18.58
N LEU A 427 -8.20 -24.05 18.91
CA LEU A 427 -7.73 -23.65 20.25
C LEU A 427 -7.95 -22.14 20.44
N PRO A 428 -8.37 -21.67 21.63
CA PRO A 428 -8.48 -20.24 21.93
C PRO A 428 -7.11 -19.60 22.20
N GLU A 429 -6.16 -20.37 22.73
CA GLU A 429 -4.79 -19.98 23.05
C GLU A 429 -3.86 -21.17 22.82
N PHE A 430 -2.59 -20.90 22.50
CA PHE A 430 -1.59 -21.95 22.30
C PHE A 430 -0.18 -21.42 22.58
N MET A 431 0.76 -22.34 22.80
CA MET A 431 2.17 -22.01 22.99
C MET A 431 2.83 -21.75 21.63
N PHE A 432 3.40 -20.56 21.47
CA PHE A 432 4.11 -20.13 20.27
C PHE A 432 5.38 -19.39 20.67
N LEU A 433 6.54 -19.84 20.16
CA LEU A 433 7.86 -19.24 20.46
C LEU A 433 8.15 -19.08 21.96
N GLY A 434 7.68 -20.03 22.78
CA GLY A 434 7.89 -20.04 24.23
C GLY A 434 6.90 -19.17 25.04
N SER A 435 5.94 -18.51 24.38
CA SER A 435 4.91 -17.71 25.03
C SER A 435 3.51 -18.25 24.72
N VAL A 436 2.57 -18.14 25.66
CA VAL A 436 1.16 -18.47 25.40
C VAL A 436 0.50 -17.26 24.77
N ILE A 437 -0.04 -17.42 23.55
CA ILE A 437 -0.67 -16.34 22.81
C ILE A 437 -2.12 -16.68 22.45
N LYS A 438 -2.95 -15.63 22.31
CA LYS A 438 -4.32 -15.75 21.81
C LYS A 438 -4.33 -16.21 20.36
N CYS A 439 -5.19 -17.17 20.05
CA CYS A 439 -5.44 -17.66 18.70
C CYS A 439 -6.74 -17.07 18.15
N ASN A 440 -6.63 -16.15 17.20
CA ASN A 440 -7.80 -15.66 16.46
C ASN A 440 -7.96 -16.47 15.16
N HIS A 441 -9.03 -17.29 15.08
CA HIS A 441 -9.30 -18.18 13.93
C HIS A 441 -9.55 -17.45 12.61
N ASN A 442 -9.71 -16.12 12.65
CA ASN A 442 -9.90 -15.27 11.50
C ASN A 442 -8.61 -14.91 10.73
N MET A 443 -7.44 -15.31 11.26
CA MET A 443 -6.15 -15.00 10.65
C MET A 443 -5.95 -15.68 9.29
N GLY A 444 -5.10 -15.09 8.44
CA GLY A 444 -4.75 -15.62 7.12
C GLY A 444 -3.26 -15.48 6.85
N ILE A 445 -2.63 -16.52 6.29
CA ILE A 445 -1.23 -16.47 5.84
C ILE A 445 -1.21 -16.69 4.32
N PHE A 446 -0.66 -15.71 3.62
CA PHE A 446 -0.50 -15.74 2.17
C PHE A 446 0.95 -15.48 1.83
N ILE A 447 1.49 -16.27 0.91
CA ILE A 447 2.85 -16.17 0.42
C ILE A 447 2.79 -15.93 -1.07
N THR A 448 3.49 -14.93 -1.58
CA THR A 448 3.66 -14.76 -3.02
C THR A 448 5.08 -15.10 -3.43
N MET A 449 5.22 -15.63 -4.64
CA MET A 449 6.53 -15.97 -5.17
C MET A 449 6.61 -15.73 -6.67
N ASN A 450 7.83 -15.40 -7.12
CA ASN A 450 8.22 -15.26 -8.52
C ASN A 450 9.15 -16.44 -8.88
N PRO A 451 8.62 -17.55 -9.43
CA PRO A 451 9.44 -18.69 -9.80
C PRO A 451 10.38 -18.36 -10.97
N GLY A 452 11.59 -18.94 -10.96
CA GLY A 452 12.54 -18.83 -12.09
C GLY A 452 13.28 -17.48 -12.20
N TYR A 453 13.12 -16.59 -11.22
CA TYR A 453 13.87 -15.34 -11.15
C TYR A 453 15.24 -15.59 -10.47
N ALA A 454 16.29 -14.89 -10.92
CA ALA A 454 17.63 -15.07 -10.38
C ALA A 454 17.67 -14.69 -8.87
N GLY A 455 18.46 -15.43 -8.09
CA GLY A 455 18.59 -15.19 -6.65
C GLY A 455 17.40 -15.62 -5.79
N ARG A 456 16.48 -16.44 -6.32
CA ARG A 456 15.32 -16.94 -5.59
C ARG A 456 15.45 -18.41 -5.22
N THR A 457 15.07 -18.74 -3.98
CA THR A 457 15.07 -20.11 -3.45
C THR A 457 13.77 -20.84 -3.81
N GLU A 458 13.82 -22.16 -3.92
CA GLU A 458 12.59 -22.94 -3.92
C GLU A 458 12.03 -23.08 -2.51
N LEU A 459 10.70 -23.12 -2.39
CA LEU A 459 10.08 -23.38 -1.09
C LEU A 459 10.38 -24.83 -0.65
N PRO A 460 10.76 -25.04 0.62
CA PRO A 460 10.85 -26.36 1.22
C PRO A 460 9.54 -27.15 1.12
N ASP A 461 9.61 -28.47 0.97
CA ASP A 461 8.44 -29.34 0.78
C ASP A 461 7.48 -29.35 1.98
N ASN A 462 8.03 -29.25 3.19
CA ASN A 462 7.23 -29.13 4.42
C ASN A 462 6.35 -27.87 4.41
N LEU A 463 6.86 -26.74 3.89
CA LEU A 463 6.10 -25.51 3.77
C LEU A 463 5.13 -25.56 2.58
N LYS A 464 5.55 -26.13 1.44
CA LYS A 464 4.66 -26.35 0.28
C LYS A 464 3.41 -27.15 0.69
N ALA A 465 3.56 -28.15 1.57
CA ALA A 465 2.44 -28.94 2.08
C ALA A 465 1.42 -28.15 2.91
N LEU A 466 1.84 -27.05 3.55
CA LEU A 466 0.97 -26.17 4.36
C LEU A 466 0.21 -25.13 3.54
N MET A 467 0.57 -24.99 2.27
CA MET A 467 0.10 -23.92 1.39
C MET A 467 -0.73 -24.49 0.23
N ARG A 468 -1.72 -23.73 -0.23
CA ARG A 468 -2.48 -24.05 -1.45
C ARG A 468 -1.99 -23.19 -2.62
N PRO A 469 -1.33 -23.77 -3.63
CA PRO A 469 -0.77 -23.01 -4.75
C PRO A 469 -1.85 -22.51 -5.72
N CYS A 470 -1.65 -21.33 -6.29
CA CYS A 470 -2.43 -20.80 -7.41
C CYS A 470 -1.51 -20.11 -8.43
N ALA A 471 -1.44 -20.65 -9.65
CA ALA A 471 -0.65 -20.06 -10.72
C ALA A 471 -1.34 -18.81 -11.33
N MET A 472 -0.65 -17.68 -11.32
CA MET A 472 -1.05 -16.39 -11.88
C MET A 472 -0.12 -16.01 -13.04
N MET A 473 -0.41 -16.51 -14.24
CA MET A 473 0.52 -16.47 -15.38
C MET A 473 0.38 -15.25 -16.29
N VAL A 474 -0.81 -14.98 -16.84
CA VAL A 474 -1.02 -13.92 -17.83
C VAL A 474 -2.32 -13.17 -17.51
N PRO A 475 -2.25 -11.88 -17.17
CA PRO A 475 -3.46 -11.06 -16.95
C PRO A 475 -4.13 -10.68 -18.27
N ASP A 476 -5.45 -10.48 -18.24
CA ASP A 476 -6.22 -9.97 -19.38
C ASP A 476 -6.13 -8.43 -19.45
N LEU A 477 -5.15 -7.93 -20.21
CA LEU A 477 -4.90 -6.50 -20.32
C LEU A 477 -6.04 -5.73 -20.98
N ALA A 478 -6.80 -6.37 -21.89
CA ALA A 478 -7.86 -5.71 -22.63
C ALA A 478 -9.07 -5.46 -21.73
N LEU A 479 -9.45 -6.47 -20.94
CA LEU A 479 -10.49 -6.32 -19.93
C LEU A 479 -10.10 -5.27 -18.88
N ILE A 480 -8.84 -5.31 -18.40
CA ILE A 480 -8.37 -4.34 -17.40
C ILE A 480 -8.45 -2.91 -17.95
N ALA A 481 -7.98 -2.70 -19.18
CA ALA A 481 -8.04 -1.39 -19.82
C ALA A 481 -9.48 -0.90 -20.05
N GLU A 482 -10.39 -1.78 -20.47
CA GLU A 482 -11.80 -1.46 -20.67
C GLU A 482 -12.45 -0.99 -19.37
N VAL A 483 -12.26 -1.74 -18.28
CA VAL A 483 -12.86 -1.41 -16.97
C VAL A 483 -12.30 -0.10 -16.42
N MET A 484 -10.98 0.11 -16.52
CA MET A 484 -10.35 1.34 -16.05
C MET A 484 -10.82 2.57 -16.81
N LEU A 485 -10.87 2.52 -18.15
CA LEU A 485 -11.37 3.62 -18.96
C LEU A 485 -12.85 3.90 -18.67
N GLN A 486 -13.67 2.84 -18.57
CA GLN A 486 -15.08 3.00 -18.25
C GLN A 486 -15.29 3.62 -16.86
N ALA A 487 -14.48 3.26 -15.87
CA ALA A 487 -14.54 3.83 -14.52
C ALA A 487 -14.10 5.31 -14.49
N GLU A 488 -13.22 5.73 -15.39
CA GLU A 488 -12.82 7.13 -15.59
C GLU A 488 -13.82 7.94 -16.46
N GLY A 489 -14.90 7.30 -16.92
CA GLY A 489 -16.02 7.97 -17.60
C GLY A 489 -15.99 7.93 -19.13
N PHE A 490 -15.07 7.15 -19.73
CA PHE A 490 -15.01 6.93 -21.18
C PHE A 490 -16.22 6.13 -21.67
N ARG A 491 -16.82 6.53 -22.79
CA ARG A 491 -17.96 5.86 -23.42
C ARG A 491 -17.51 4.75 -24.38
N ASP A 492 -16.46 5.01 -25.16
CA ASP A 492 -15.94 4.07 -26.16
C ASP A 492 -14.81 3.19 -25.59
N ALA A 493 -14.80 3.01 -24.26
CA ALA A 493 -13.78 2.31 -23.48
C ALA A 493 -13.36 0.95 -24.08
N LYS A 494 -14.30 0.17 -24.61
CA LYS A 494 -14.03 -1.14 -25.20
C LYS A 494 -13.19 -1.07 -26.48
N VAL A 495 -13.50 -0.13 -27.36
CA VAL A 495 -12.75 0.06 -28.62
C VAL A 495 -11.36 0.60 -28.32
N LEU A 496 -11.30 1.60 -27.43
CA LEU A 496 -10.09 2.24 -26.95
C LEU A 496 -9.13 1.26 -26.24
N ALA A 497 -9.67 0.39 -25.39
CA ALA A 497 -8.92 -0.66 -24.71
C ALA A 497 -8.29 -1.62 -25.73
N LYS A 498 -9.07 -2.06 -26.73
CA LYS A 498 -8.55 -2.93 -27.80
C LYS A 498 -7.43 -2.26 -28.59
N LYS A 499 -7.60 -0.99 -29.00
CA LYS A 499 -6.55 -0.21 -29.68
C LYS A 499 -5.27 -0.15 -28.82
N THR A 500 -5.42 0.15 -27.53
CA THR A 500 -4.30 0.23 -26.58
C THR A 500 -3.56 -1.10 -26.45
N THR A 501 -4.28 -2.20 -26.24
CA THR A 501 -3.63 -3.52 -26.11
C THR A 501 -2.96 -3.98 -27.40
N THR A 502 -3.56 -3.66 -28.56
CA THR A 502 -2.95 -3.94 -29.86
C THR A 502 -1.66 -3.16 -30.02
N LEU A 503 -1.64 -1.87 -29.67
CA LEU A 503 -0.42 -1.05 -29.70
C LEU A 503 0.70 -1.66 -28.85
N TYR A 504 0.40 -2.03 -27.60
CA TYR A 504 1.40 -2.65 -26.71
C TYR A 504 1.88 -4.01 -27.26
N GLY A 505 0.99 -4.80 -27.85
CA GLY A 505 1.36 -6.05 -28.52
C GLY A 505 2.27 -5.82 -29.72
N LEU A 506 1.98 -4.82 -30.56
CA LEU A 506 2.82 -4.44 -31.70
C LEU A 506 4.17 -3.89 -31.24
N MET A 507 4.20 -3.09 -30.17
CA MET A 507 5.43 -2.57 -29.59
C MET A 507 6.35 -3.70 -29.10
N ILE A 508 5.80 -4.71 -28.44
CA ILE A 508 6.55 -5.91 -28.00
C ILE A 508 7.14 -6.68 -29.20
N GLN A 509 6.41 -6.75 -30.31
CA GLN A 509 6.79 -7.55 -31.49
C GLN A 509 7.75 -6.81 -32.44
N GLN A 510 7.62 -5.49 -32.57
CA GLN A 510 8.29 -4.72 -33.63
C GLN A 510 9.40 -3.80 -33.13
N LEU A 511 9.34 -3.32 -31.88
CA LEU A 511 10.42 -2.49 -31.35
C LEU A 511 11.65 -3.34 -31.03
N SER A 512 12.82 -2.70 -31.02
CA SER A 512 14.05 -3.36 -30.62
C SER A 512 13.97 -3.84 -29.16
N LYS A 513 14.68 -4.94 -28.84
CA LYS A 513 14.77 -5.44 -27.47
C LYS A 513 15.75 -4.56 -26.69
N GLN A 514 15.23 -3.75 -25.79
CA GLN A 514 16.01 -2.92 -24.87
C GLN A 514 15.70 -3.32 -23.43
N ASP A 515 16.72 -3.34 -22.56
CA ASP A 515 16.56 -3.75 -21.15
C ASP A 515 15.62 -2.83 -20.35
N HIS A 516 15.48 -1.57 -20.77
CA HIS A 516 14.66 -0.57 -20.10
C HIS A 516 13.23 -0.45 -20.68
N TYR A 517 12.87 -1.28 -21.67
CA TYR A 517 11.52 -1.28 -22.22
C TYR A 517 10.57 -2.10 -21.34
N ASP A 518 9.59 -1.41 -20.76
CA ASP A 518 8.51 -2.02 -19.98
C ASP A 518 7.14 -1.78 -20.63
N PHE A 519 6.59 -2.87 -21.15
CA PHE A 519 5.26 -2.96 -21.75
C PHE A 519 4.28 -3.77 -20.87
N GLY A 520 4.64 -3.99 -19.60
CA GLY A 520 3.83 -4.72 -18.64
C GLY A 520 2.61 -3.94 -18.12
N LEU A 521 1.84 -4.60 -17.25
CA LEU A 521 0.59 -4.07 -16.71
C LEU A 521 0.77 -2.75 -15.93
N ARG A 522 1.88 -2.57 -15.21
CA ARG A 522 2.16 -1.32 -14.47
C ARG A 522 2.32 -0.13 -15.43
N SER A 523 3.02 -0.33 -16.54
CA SER A 523 3.19 0.67 -17.61
C SER A 523 1.83 1.05 -18.21
N LEU A 524 1.00 0.06 -18.52
CA LEU A 524 -0.36 0.25 -19.05
C LEU A 524 -1.26 1.02 -18.05
N LYS A 525 -1.29 0.60 -16.78
CA LYS A 525 -2.10 1.25 -15.73
C LYS A 525 -1.79 2.75 -15.62
N ALA A 526 -0.51 3.13 -15.68
CA ALA A 526 -0.10 4.52 -15.61
C ALA A 526 -0.63 5.35 -16.79
N VAL A 527 -0.61 4.80 -18.01
CA VAL A 527 -1.21 5.45 -19.20
C VAL A 527 -2.70 5.69 -18.99
N LEU A 528 -3.42 4.69 -18.50
CA LEU A 528 -4.87 4.77 -18.33
C LEU A 528 -5.26 5.78 -17.24
N ASN A 529 -4.49 5.85 -16.14
CA ASN A 529 -4.67 6.87 -15.12
C ASN A 529 -4.42 8.28 -15.66
N MET A 530 -3.39 8.46 -16.50
CA MET A 530 -3.11 9.73 -17.18
C MET A 530 -4.23 10.12 -18.15
N ALA A 531 -4.76 9.15 -18.92
CA ALA A 531 -5.89 9.37 -19.81
C ALA A 531 -7.15 9.82 -19.02
N GLY A 532 -7.40 9.23 -17.85
CA GLY A 532 -8.45 9.67 -16.92
C GLY A 532 -8.24 11.10 -16.42
N ALA A 533 -7.00 11.48 -16.08
CA ALA A 533 -6.67 12.86 -15.68
C ALA A 533 -6.93 13.87 -16.81
N LEU A 534 -6.42 13.58 -18.02
CA LEU A 534 -6.63 14.40 -19.20
C LEU A 534 -8.13 14.53 -19.57
N LYS A 535 -8.92 13.46 -19.42
CA LYS A 535 -10.38 13.51 -19.63
C LYS A 535 -11.10 14.44 -18.65
N ARG A 536 -10.56 14.62 -17.45
CA ARG A 536 -11.11 15.55 -16.44
C ARG A 536 -10.73 16.99 -16.73
N GLU A 537 -9.51 17.22 -17.20
CA GLU A 537 -9.04 18.55 -17.61
C GLU A 537 -9.82 19.06 -18.83
N ASP A 538 -10.07 18.19 -19.81
CA ASP A 538 -10.89 18.50 -20.98
C ASP A 538 -11.99 17.44 -21.21
N PRO A 539 -13.19 17.63 -20.61
CA PRO A 539 -14.30 16.71 -20.76
C PRO A 539 -14.86 16.62 -22.19
N ASN A 540 -14.69 17.67 -23.00
CA ASN A 540 -15.28 17.79 -24.33
C ASN A 540 -14.34 17.27 -25.43
N MET A 541 -13.05 17.16 -25.16
CA MET A 541 -12.09 16.56 -26.07
C MET A 541 -12.50 15.11 -26.41
N GLN A 542 -12.32 14.77 -27.68
CA GLN A 542 -12.59 13.42 -28.18
C GLN A 542 -11.74 12.40 -27.43
N GLU A 543 -12.38 11.30 -27.01
CA GLU A 543 -11.75 10.27 -26.19
C GLU A 543 -10.52 9.63 -26.86
N GLU A 544 -10.53 9.51 -28.19
CA GLU A 544 -9.39 9.03 -28.97
C GLU A 544 -8.18 9.97 -28.89
N HIS A 545 -8.40 11.28 -28.97
CA HIS A 545 -7.31 12.27 -28.85
C HIS A 545 -6.68 12.26 -27.46
N ILE A 546 -7.51 12.13 -26.41
CA ILE A 546 -7.04 12.05 -25.02
C ILE A 546 -6.16 10.82 -24.83
N LEU A 547 -6.64 9.65 -25.28
CA LEU A 547 -5.90 8.41 -25.16
C LEU A 547 -4.60 8.43 -25.95
N LEU A 548 -4.63 8.95 -27.18
CA LEU A 548 -3.44 9.09 -28.02
C LEU A 548 -2.39 10.00 -27.35
N ARG A 549 -2.81 11.12 -26.76
CA ARG A 549 -1.93 12.01 -26.01
C ARG A 549 -1.28 11.28 -24.83
N ALA A 550 -2.09 10.58 -24.03
CA ALA A 550 -1.57 9.80 -22.89
C ALA A 550 -0.56 8.72 -23.33
N LEU A 551 -0.85 8.00 -24.42
CA LEU A 551 0.03 6.97 -24.97
C LEU A 551 1.36 7.53 -25.47
N ARG A 552 1.32 8.67 -26.18
CA ARG A 552 2.52 9.36 -26.66
C ARG A 552 3.38 9.82 -25.48
N ASP A 553 2.79 10.59 -24.56
CA ASP A 553 3.53 11.28 -23.51
C ASP A 553 4.18 10.28 -22.54
N MET A 554 3.55 9.12 -22.29
CA MET A 554 4.07 8.09 -21.38
C MET A 554 5.11 7.14 -21.99
N ASN A 555 5.11 6.96 -23.31
CA ASN A 555 5.99 5.98 -23.97
C ASN A 555 7.12 6.64 -24.75
N ALA A 556 6.90 7.79 -25.38
CA ALA A 556 7.91 8.49 -26.18
C ALA A 556 9.22 8.79 -25.42
N PRO A 557 9.23 9.14 -24.12
CA PRO A 557 10.47 9.38 -23.38
C PRO A 557 11.38 8.17 -23.24
N LYS A 558 10.85 6.96 -23.37
CA LYS A 558 11.56 5.70 -23.14
C LYS A 558 12.31 5.21 -24.37
N PHE A 559 11.88 5.59 -25.56
CA PHE A 559 12.37 4.98 -26.80
C PHE A 559 13.70 5.57 -27.26
N ILE A 560 14.53 4.72 -27.86
CA ILE A 560 15.66 5.15 -28.68
C ILE A 560 15.16 5.88 -29.93
N LYS A 561 16.04 6.62 -30.61
CA LYS A 561 15.66 7.49 -31.72
C LYS A 561 14.97 6.73 -32.86
N GLU A 562 15.47 5.54 -33.18
CA GLU A 562 14.99 4.67 -34.25
C GLU A 562 13.58 4.12 -33.92
N ASP A 563 13.42 3.57 -32.72
CA ASP A 563 12.13 3.04 -32.23
C ASP A 563 11.10 4.15 -32.01
N ALA A 564 11.51 5.37 -31.66
CA ALA A 564 10.61 6.51 -31.52
C ALA A 564 9.97 6.89 -32.87
N ALA A 565 10.68 6.72 -33.99
CA ALA A 565 10.12 6.92 -35.32
C ALA A 565 9.11 5.82 -35.66
N LEU A 566 9.45 4.55 -35.38
CA LEU A 566 8.56 3.41 -35.59
C LEU A 566 7.28 3.51 -34.73
N PHE A 567 7.41 3.91 -33.47
CA PHE A 567 6.29 4.15 -32.56
C PHE A 567 5.32 5.20 -33.10
N LYS A 568 5.82 6.29 -33.70
CA LYS A 568 4.95 7.31 -34.32
C LYS A 568 4.16 6.76 -35.50
N LEU A 569 4.75 5.87 -36.30
CA LEU A 569 4.05 5.18 -37.39
C LEU A 569 2.95 4.26 -36.84
N LEU A 570 3.27 3.45 -35.84
CA LEU A 570 2.30 2.57 -35.16
C LEU A 570 1.13 3.34 -34.55
N LEU A 571 1.40 4.52 -33.97
CA LEU A 571 0.36 5.42 -33.48
C LEU A 571 -0.52 5.94 -34.63
N GLY A 572 0.09 6.37 -35.74
CA GLY A 572 -0.62 6.86 -36.92
C GLY A 572 -1.54 5.80 -37.55
N ASP A 573 -1.11 4.54 -37.57
CA ASP A 573 -1.90 3.42 -38.09
C ASP A 573 -3.13 3.11 -37.22
N LEU A 574 -3.00 3.21 -35.89
CA LEU A 574 -4.09 2.93 -34.94
C LEU A 574 -5.03 4.12 -34.71
N PHE A 575 -4.53 5.33 -34.92
CA PHE A 575 -5.25 6.60 -34.75
C PHE A 575 -5.09 7.47 -36.01
N PRO A 576 -5.65 7.03 -37.15
CA PRO A 576 -5.53 7.78 -38.39
C PRO A 576 -6.22 9.14 -38.27
N SER A 577 -5.66 10.16 -38.92
CA SER A 577 -6.21 11.53 -38.99
C SER A 577 -6.25 12.33 -37.68
N ILE A 578 -5.52 11.90 -36.63
CA ILE A 578 -5.38 12.64 -35.38
C ILE A 578 -4.00 13.28 -35.29
N GLU A 579 -3.94 14.61 -35.38
CA GLU A 579 -2.74 15.39 -35.07
C GLU A 579 -2.78 15.92 -33.63
N LEU A 580 -1.71 15.68 -32.88
CA LEU A 580 -1.58 16.19 -31.51
C LEU A 580 -0.87 17.55 -31.51
N ALA A 581 -1.44 18.52 -30.80
CA ALA A 581 -0.78 19.80 -30.55
C ALA A 581 0.56 19.59 -29.80
N ILE A 582 1.56 20.41 -30.17
CA ILE A 582 2.83 20.49 -29.46
C ILE A 582 2.65 21.49 -28.31
N PRO A 583 2.86 21.09 -27.04
CA PRO A 583 2.73 22.01 -25.91
C PRO A 583 3.81 23.11 -25.96
N GLU A 584 3.44 24.35 -25.65
CA GLU A 584 4.40 25.45 -25.50
C GLU A 584 4.78 25.63 -24.03
N TYR A 585 6.08 25.53 -23.72
CA TYR A 585 6.62 25.61 -22.36
C TYR A 585 7.22 26.98 -21.99
N GLY A 586 6.92 28.02 -22.78
CA GLY A 586 7.40 29.40 -22.72
C GLY A 586 8.36 29.74 -21.57
N SER A 587 7.83 30.00 -20.37
CA SER A 587 8.60 30.43 -19.19
C SER A 587 9.67 29.42 -18.75
N LEU A 588 9.35 28.13 -18.76
CA LEU A 588 10.30 27.06 -18.43
C LEU A 588 11.42 26.96 -19.48
N GLN A 589 11.06 27.04 -20.76
CA GLN A 589 12.02 27.00 -21.85
C GLN A 589 13.02 28.17 -21.77
N SER A 590 12.54 29.38 -21.52
CA SER A 590 13.38 30.56 -21.33
C SER A 590 14.28 30.45 -20.09
N ALA A 591 13.75 29.95 -18.96
CA ALA A 591 14.52 29.74 -17.74
C ALA A 591 15.65 28.71 -17.93
N ILE A 592 15.37 27.59 -18.62
CA ILE A 592 16.40 26.58 -18.94
C ILE A 592 17.51 27.18 -19.81
N GLN A 593 17.16 27.98 -20.83
CA GLN A 593 18.14 28.63 -21.70
C GLN A 593 19.00 29.66 -20.94
N SER A 594 18.39 30.45 -20.05
CA SER A 594 19.11 31.39 -19.19
C SER A 594 20.10 30.65 -18.27
N GLU A 595 19.66 29.55 -17.65
CA GLU A 595 20.48 28.78 -16.72
C GLU A 595 21.66 28.09 -17.42
N LEU A 596 21.45 27.49 -18.59
CA LEU A 596 22.53 26.93 -19.39
C LEU A 596 23.59 27.99 -19.74
N THR A 597 23.14 29.20 -20.09
CA THR A 597 24.02 30.33 -20.40
C THR A 597 24.79 30.79 -19.16
N HIS A 598 24.11 30.91 -18.02
CA HIS A 598 24.69 31.30 -16.74
C HIS A 598 25.77 30.31 -16.25
N GLN A 599 25.57 29.01 -16.48
CA GLN A 599 26.55 27.96 -16.17
C GLN A 599 27.71 27.88 -17.19
N GLY A 600 27.73 28.74 -18.22
CA GLY A 600 28.74 28.71 -19.28
C GLY A 600 28.65 27.47 -20.19
N LEU A 601 27.48 26.84 -20.28
CA LEU A 601 27.24 25.65 -21.10
C LEU A 601 26.72 26.01 -22.49
N GLN A 602 26.97 25.14 -23.46
CA GLN A 602 26.44 25.30 -24.81
C GLN A 602 24.92 25.08 -24.83
N LEU A 603 24.20 26.04 -25.42
CA LEU A 603 22.78 25.92 -25.73
C LEU A 603 22.55 24.90 -26.84
N HIS A 604 22.46 23.62 -26.47
CA HIS A 604 22.17 22.53 -27.40
C HIS A 604 20.68 22.14 -27.37
N PRO A 605 19.97 22.05 -28.51
CA PRO A 605 18.54 21.73 -28.55
C PRO A 605 18.17 20.42 -27.85
N THR A 606 19.05 19.41 -27.90
CA THR A 606 18.83 18.13 -27.22
C THR A 606 18.81 18.26 -25.69
N ILE A 607 19.65 19.12 -25.11
CA ILE A 607 19.67 19.34 -23.66
C ILE A 607 18.37 20.02 -23.25
N LEU A 608 17.93 21.03 -24.00
CA LEU A 608 16.65 21.70 -23.77
C LEU A 608 15.49 20.71 -23.83
N PHE A 609 15.40 19.93 -24.91
CA PHE A 609 14.35 18.93 -25.10
C PHE A 609 14.34 17.88 -23.99
N LYS A 610 15.51 17.34 -23.60
CA LYS A 610 15.62 16.34 -22.53
C LYS A 610 15.32 16.91 -21.14
N THR A 611 15.61 18.19 -20.91
CA THR A 611 15.28 18.88 -19.65
C THR A 611 13.77 19.07 -19.51
N ILE A 612 13.09 19.47 -20.59
CA ILE A 612 11.62 19.54 -20.63
C ILE A 612 11.00 18.15 -20.48
N GLN A 613 11.52 17.15 -21.18
CA GLN A 613 11.03 15.77 -21.07
C GLN A 613 11.19 15.21 -19.64
N LEU A 614 12.27 15.56 -18.93
CA LEU A 614 12.43 15.18 -17.51
C LEU A 614 11.35 15.85 -16.64
N PHE A 615 11.03 17.12 -16.90
CA PHE A 615 9.95 17.83 -16.19
C PHE A 615 8.57 17.18 -16.41
N GLU A 616 8.23 16.85 -17.66
CA GLU A 616 7.00 16.13 -18.01
C GLU A 616 6.93 14.76 -17.31
N SER A 617 8.04 14.02 -17.32
CA SER A 617 8.14 12.71 -16.69
C SER A 617 7.96 12.80 -15.17
N GLN A 618 8.55 13.81 -14.51
CA GLN A 618 8.38 14.06 -13.08
C GLN A 618 6.93 14.40 -12.69
N ALA A 619 6.19 15.10 -13.55
CA ALA A 619 4.79 15.42 -13.30
C ALA A 619 3.88 14.18 -13.31
N THR A 620 4.31 13.10 -13.98
CA THR A 620 3.50 11.89 -14.15
C THR A 620 3.93 10.74 -13.24
N ARG A 621 5.22 10.67 -12.87
CA ARG A 621 5.78 9.65 -11.99
C ARG A 621 6.74 10.26 -10.99
N HIS A 622 6.66 9.80 -9.73
CA HIS A 622 7.56 10.24 -8.67
C HIS A 622 8.97 9.64 -8.76
N CYS A 623 9.10 8.43 -9.32
CA CYS A 623 10.38 7.79 -9.59
C CYS A 623 10.70 7.81 -11.08
N ASN A 624 11.87 8.35 -11.43
CA ASN A 624 12.32 8.50 -12.82
C ASN A 624 13.75 7.96 -12.94
N MET A 625 14.05 7.28 -14.04
CA MET A 625 15.39 6.77 -14.35
C MET A 625 15.98 7.57 -15.52
N ILE A 626 17.13 8.22 -15.31
CA ILE A 626 17.86 8.91 -16.37
C ILE A 626 18.90 7.94 -16.93
N VAL A 627 18.54 7.24 -18.00
CA VAL A 627 19.39 6.22 -18.61
C VAL A 627 20.28 6.85 -19.69
N GLY A 628 21.58 6.54 -19.65
CA GLY A 628 22.55 6.99 -20.65
C GLY A 628 23.98 6.71 -20.22
N GLN A 629 24.91 6.80 -21.16
CA GLN A 629 26.34 6.58 -20.91
C GLN A 629 26.94 7.66 -20.00
N THR A 630 28.11 7.37 -19.41
CA THR A 630 28.91 8.38 -18.70
C THR A 630 29.22 9.54 -19.64
N MET A 631 29.23 10.77 -19.12
CA MET A 631 29.40 12.01 -19.90
C MET A 631 28.30 12.34 -20.93
N ALA A 632 27.17 11.62 -20.96
CA ALA A 632 26.04 11.92 -21.86
C ALA A 632 25.19 13.15 -21.45
N GLY A 633 25.67 14.02 -20.55
CA GLY A 633 24.94 15.21 -20.10
C GLY A 633 23.82 14.94 -19.08
N LYS A 634 23.70 13.73 -18.52
CA LYS A 634 22.68 13.38 -17.51
C LYS A 634 22.67 14.34 -16.33
N SER A 635 23.86 14.61 -15.77
CA SER A 635 24.01 15.51 -14.62
C SER A 635 23.67 16.95 -14.98
N THR A 636 23.99 17.37 -16.21
CA THR A 636 23.62 18.69 -16.73
C THR A 636 22.11 18.85 -16.80
N VAL A 637 21.39 17.85 -17.33
CA VAL A 637 19.92 17.90 -17.49
C VAL A 637 19.21 18.09 -16.16
N TRP A 638 19.47 17.25 -15.15
CA TRP A 638 18.74 17.37 -13.88
C TRP A 638 19.17 18.59 -13.05
N LYS A 639 20.45 18.98 -13.09
CA LYS A 639 20.93 20.20 -12.40
C LYS A 639 20.34 21.46 -13.03
N THR A 640 20.27 21.52 -14.35
CA THR A 640 19.65 22.63 -15.08
C THR A 640 18.16 22.72 -14.74
N LEU A 641 17.44 21.58 -14.70
CA LEU A 641 16.03 21.58 -14.30
C LEU A 641 15.84 22.06 -12.85
N GLN A 642 16.67 21.58 -11.93
CA GLN A 642 16.63 21.99 -10.52
C GLN A 642 16.78 23.51 -10.38
N ALA A 643 17.80 24.07 -11.03
CA ALA A 643 18.07 25.51 -10.99
C ALA A 643 16.97 26.32 -11.68
N ALA A 644 16.48 25.89 -12.84
CA ALA A 644 15.38 26.54 -13.55
C ALA A 644 14.08 26.57 -12.73
N LYS A 645 13.68 25.45 -12.11
CA LYS A 645 12.50 25.39 -11.23
C LYS A 645 12.65 26.30 -10.01
N SER A 646 13.85 26.28 -9.40
CA SER A 646 14.14 27.13 -8.24
C SER A 646 14.18 28.62 -8.58
N GLN A 647 14.65 28.98 -9.78
CA GLN A 647 14.63 30.35 -10.27
C GLN A 647 13.19 30.82 -10.53
N LEU A 648 12.39 30.03 -11.24
CA LEU A 648 10.97 30.33 -11.48
C LEU A 648 10.17 30.47 -10.18
N ALA A 649 10.48 29.65 -9.17
CA ALA A 649 9.88 29.76 -7.86
C ALA A 649 10.25 31.09 -7.15
N LYS A 650 11.50 31.54 -7.28
CA LYS A 650 11.94 32.86 -6.76
C LYS A 650 11.26 34.02 -7.50
N ASP A 651 11.03 33.85 -8.80
CA ASP A 651 10.37 34.84 -9.65
C ASP A 651 8.83 34.86 -9.46
N GLY A 652 8.29 34.01 -8.58
CA GLY A 652 6.87 33.94 -8.26
C GLY A 652 6.01 33.30 -9.36
N ALA A 653 6.61 32.53 -10.27
CA ALA A 653 5.88 31.86 -11.33
C ALA A 653 4.95 30.77 -10.74
N PRO A 654 3.67 30.72 -11.14
CA PRO A 654 2.72 29.76 -10.60
C PRO A 654 3.10 28.33 -11.00
N GLY A 655 3.02 27.39 -10.05
CA GLY A 655 3.29 25.97 -10.28
C GLY A 655 4.75 25.54 -10.12
N TYR A 656 5.64 26.42 -9.64
CA TYR A 656 7.05 26.10 -9.38
C TYR A 656 7.41 26.26 -7.91
N THR A 657 8.12 25.27 -7.37
CA THR A 657 8.64 25.26 -6.00
C THR A 657 10.17 25.12 -6.02
N PRO A 658 10.88 25.64 -5.00
CA PRO A 658 12.31 25.41 -4.86
C PRO A 658 12.62 23.91 -4.74
N VAL A 659 13.73 23.48 -5.34
CA VAL A 659 14.10 22.06 -5.39
C VAL A 659 15.38 21.79 -4.57
N ARG A 660 15.27 20.89 -3.58
CA ARG A 660 16.38 20.42 -2.76
C ARG A 660 16.76 18.99 -3.16
N VAL A 661 18.06 18.75 -3.39
CA VAL A 661 18.56 17.45 -3.86
C VAL A 661 19.49 16.84 -2.82
N GLN A 662 19.32 15.55 -2.54
CA GLN A 662 20.31 14.72 -1.85
C GLN A 662 20.86 13.68 -2.83
N VAL A 663 22.18 13.55 -2.92
CA VAL A 663 22.84 12.64 -3.87
C VAL A 663 23.52 11.51 -3.09
N LEU A 664 23.29 10.27 -3.50
CA LEU A 664 23.90 9.07 -2.94
C LEU A 664 24.34 8.14 -4.07
N ASN A 665 25.52 7.53 -3.95
CA ASN A 665 25.91 6.43 -4.83
C ASN A 665 25.62 5.09 -4.13
N PRO A 666 24.58 4.34 -4.56
CA PRO A 666 24.18 3.11 -3.88
C PRO A 666 25.25 2.00 -3.98
N LYS A 667 26.18 2.06 -4.94
CA LYS A 667 27.23 1.04 -5.07
C LYS A 667 28.52 1.38 -4.33
N SER A 668 28.59 2.56 -3.72
CA SER A 668 29.73 2.95 -2.87
C SER A 668 29.69 2.36 -1.46
N ILE A 669 28.57 1.75 -1.08
CA ILE A 669 28.27 1.22 0.26
C ILE A 669 27.60 -0.15 0.14
N SER A 670 27.63 -0.93 1.22
CA SER A 670 26.98 -2.24 1.28
C SER A 670 25.45 -2.14 1.42
N LEU A 671 24.72 -3.20 1.08
CA LEU A 671 23.26 -3.25 1.22
C LEU A 671 22.79 -2.97 2.66
N ASN A 672 23.51 -3.51 3.63
CA ASN A 672 23.26 -3.31 5.05
C ASN A 672 23.44 -1.85 5.45
N GLU A 673 24.44 -1.15 4.92
CA GLU A 673 24.65 0.28 5.17
C GLU A 673 23.62 1.17 4.43
N ILE A 674 23.06 0.71 3.31
CA ILE A 674 22.01 1.46 2.58
C ILE A 674 20.70 1.43 3.37
N TYR A 675 20.23 0.23 3.72
CA TYR A 675 18.87 0.03 4.27
C TYR A 675 18.82 -0.14 5.79
N GLY A 676 19.91 -0.60 6.39
CA GLY A 676 19.97 -1.02 7.78
C GLY A 676 19.95 -2.53 7.93
N VAL A 677 20.45 -3.02 9.07
CA VAL A 677 20.58 -4.44 9.38
C VAL A 677 20.43 -4.69 10.87
N TYR A 678 19.96 -5.88 11.24
CA TYR A 678 20.08 -6.33 12.62
C TYR A 678 21.49 -6.87 12.89
N ASP A 679 22.13 -6.37 13.94
CA ASP A 679 23.34 -7.01 14.46
C ASP A 679 22.95 -8.38 15.05
N LEU A 680 23.53 -9.46 14.51
CA LEU A 680 23.21 -10.83 14.92
C LEU A 680 23.64 -11.16 16.36
N SER A 681 24.58 -10.40 16.91
CA SER A 681 25.11 -10.60 18.26
C SER A 681 24.27 -9.88 19.32
N THR A 682 23.87 -8.64 19.05
CA THR A 682 23.09 -7.82 19.99
C THR A 682 21.59 -7.85 19.73
N PHE A 683 21.17 -8.30 18.54
CA PHE A 683 19.80 -8.19 18.01
C PHE A 683 19.31 -6.74 17.88
N GLU A 684 20.22 -5.77 17.78
CA GLU A 684 19.89 -4.35 17.62
C GLU A 684 19.79 -3.96 16.15
N TRP A 685 18.86 -3.06 15.86
CA TRP A 685 18.72 -2.48 14.52
C TRP A 685 19.72 -1.34 14.32
N ILE A 686 20.58 -1.49 13.32
CA ILE A 686 21.45 -0.42 12.82
C ILE A 686 20.77 0.20 11.61
N ASP A 687 20.50 1.51 11.66
CA ASP A 687 19.78 2.20 10.58
C ASP A 687 20.67 2.46 9.36
N GLY A 688 20.08 2.35 8.17
CA GLY A 688 20.78 2.60 6.90
C GLY A 688 20.82 4.08 6.52
N ILE A 689 21.81 4.46 5.72
CA ILE A 689 22.00 5.82 5.22
C ILE A 689 20.79 6.29 4.41
N LEU A 690 20.27 5.43 3.51
CA LEU A 690 19.11 5.79 2.68
C LEU A 690 17.85 5.91 3.55
N SER A 691 17.67 5.00 4.50
CA SER A 691 16.58 5.01 5.49
C SER A 691 16.56 6.31 6.30
N ALA A 692 17.72 6.75 6.80
CA ALA A 692 17.89 8.01 7.51
C ALA A 692 17.57 9.24 6.64
N ILE A 693 17.99 9.24 5.37
CA ILE A 693 17.67 10.30 4.39
C ILE A 693 16.14 10.38 4.19
N PHE A 694 15.49 9.24 3.96
CA PHE A 694 14.03 9.19 3.79
C PHE A 694 13.31 9.73 5.03
N ARG A 695 13.72 9.31 6.24
CA ARG A 695 13.12 9.76 7.49
C ARG A 695 13.26 11.27 7.66
N THR A 696 14.46 11.81 7.43
CA THR A 696 14.75 13.25 7.52
C THR A 696 13.88 14.05 6.56
N LEU A 697 13.81 13.63 5.29
CA LEU A 697 13.03 14.32 4.26
C LEU A 697 11.52 14.22 4.49
N ALA A 698 11.05 13.09 5.02
CA ALA A 698 9.65 12.87 5.37
C ALA A 698 9.20 13.66 6.60
N SER A 699 10.11 13.97 7.52
CA SER A 699 9.85 14.80 8.70
C SER A 699 9.95 16.32 8.45
N ASP A 700 10.48 16.73 7.30
CA ASP A 700 10.66 18.14 6.96
C ASP A 700 9.35 18.70 6.39
N ASP A 701 8.71 19.66 7.06
CA ASP A 701 7.42 20.24 6.64
C ASP A 701 7.57 21.42 5.66
N LYS A 702 8.79 21.71 5.18
CA LYS A 702 9.00 22.79 4.21
C LYS A 702 8.28 22.51 2.89
N PRO A 703 7.70 23.54 2.25
CA PRO A 703 7.03 23.42 0.95
C PRO A 703 8.03 23.39 -0.21
N ASP A 704 9.19 22.75 -0.03
CA ASP A 704 10.18 22.52 -1.08
C ASP A 704 10.01 21.13 -1.71
N GLU A 705 10.34 21.04 -2.99
CA GLU A 705 10.36 19.77 -3.70
C GLU A 705 11.68 19.05 -3.40
N LYS A 706 11.59 17.82 -2.87
CA LYS A 706 12.75 17.07 -2.39
C LYS A 706 13.08 15.93 -3.35
N TRP A 707 14.27 15.95 -3.91
CA TRP A 707 14.77 14.91 -4.81
C TRP A 707 15.85 14.07 -4.12
N ILE A 708 15.72 12.75 -4.25
CA ILE A 708 16.77 11.80 -3.89
C ILE A 708 17.37 11.28 -5.19
N MET A 709 18.63 11.64 -5.45
CA MET A 709 19.37 11.24 -6.63
C MET A 709 20.28 10.06 -6.30
N LEU A 710 19.98 8.89 -6.87
CA LEU A 710 20.81 7.70 -6.75
C LEU A 710 21.75 7.63 -7.96
N ASP A 711 22.95 8.19 -7.82
CA ASP A 711 23.93 8.29 -8.90
C ASP A 711 24.90 7.10 -8.86
N GLY A 712 24.60 6.09 -9.67
CA GLY A 712 25.41 4.88 -9.77
C GLY A 712 24.76 3.84 -10.69
N PRO A 713 25.44 2.72 -10.96
CA PRO A 713 24.84 1.64 -11.72
C PRO A 713 23.72 0.97 -10.92
N VAL A 714 22.64 0.64 -11.63
CA VAL A 714 21.51 -0.10 -11.07
C VAL A 714 21.85 -1.58 -11.02
N ASP A 715 21.61 -2.20 -9.86
CA ASP A 715 21.80 -3.62 -9.61
C ASP A 715 20.53 -4.16 -8.95
N THR A 716 20.18 -5.41 -9.26
CA THR A 716 18.94 -6.05 -8.82
C THR A 716 18.86 -6.14 -7.29
N LEU A 717 19.99 -6.31 -6.61
CA LEU A 717 20.01 -6.52 -5.16
C LEU A 717 19.54 -5.27 -4.39
N TRP A 718 20.08 -4.09 -4.70
CA TRP A 718 19.70 -2.88 -3.98
C TRP A 718 18.36 -2.32 -4.46
N ILE A 719 18.04 -2.37 -5.75
CA ILE A 719 16.83 -1.70 -6.27
C ILE A 719 15.54 -2.42 -5.88
N GLU A 720 15.55 -3.75 -5.74
CA GLU A 720 14.35 -4.53 -5.41
C GLU A 720 13.76 -4.17 -4.04
N SER A 721 14.61 -3.79 -3.07
CA SER A 721 14.16 -3.33 -1.76
C SER A 721 13.40 -1.99 -1.83
N MET A 722 13.52 -1.24 -2.92
CA MET A 722 12.76 0.00 -3.17
C MET A 722 11.44 -0.20 -3.90
N ASN A 723 11.08 -1.43 -4.30
CA ASN A 723 9.86 -1.68 -5.08
C ASN A 723 8.61 -1.06 -4.45
N SER A 724 8.49 -1.14 -3.12
CA SER A 724 7.35 -0.56 -2.38
C SER A 724 7.31 0.98 -2.41
N VAL A 725 8.46 1.65 -2.54
CA VAL A 725 8.56 3.11 -2.71
C VAL A 725 8.25 3.52 -4.14
N MET A 726 8.74 2.74 -5.12
CA MET A 726 8.61 3.04 -6.54
C MET A 726 7.19 2.81 -7.07
N ASP A 727 6.45 1.88 -6.47
CA ASP A 727 5.06 1.61 -6.78
C ASP A 727 4.10 2.66 -6.18
N ASP A 728 2.80 2.53 -6.46
CA ASP A 728 1.73 3.42 -5.99
C ASP A 728 1.66 3.55 -4.45
N ASN A 729 2.26 2.62 -3.69
CA ASN A 729 2.26 2.65 -2.23
C ASN A 729 3.06 3.84 -1.69
N LYS A 730 4.17 4.25 -2.35
CA LYS A 730 5.04 5.36 -1.89
C LYS A 730 5.53 5.21 -0.44
N VAL A 731 5.85 3.98 -0.03
CA VAL A 731 6.35 3.66 1.32
C VAL A 731 7.59 2.80 1.25
N LEU A 732 8.65 3.22 1.94
CA LEU A 732 9.84 2.40 2.17
C LEU A 732 9.55 1.47 3.34
N THR A 733 9.67 0.17 3.10
CA THR A 733 9.49 -0.86 4.13
C THR A 733 10.83 -1.46 4.46
N LEU A 734 11.24 -1.34 5.72
CA LEU A 734 12.50 -1.87 6.23
C LEU A 734 12.29 -3.24 6.90
N ILE A 735 13.39 -3.98 7.08
CA ILE A 735 13.39 -5.33 7.65
C ILE A 735 12.90 -5.31 9.10
N ASN A 736 13.19 -4.23 9.86
CA ASN A 736 12.66 -4.04 11.21
C ASN A 736 11.16 -3.74 11.29
N GLY A 737 10.46 -3.70 10.15
CA GLY A 737 9.04 -3.37 10.06
C GLY A 737 8.75 -1.88 9.98
N ASP A 738 9.75 -1.00 10.02
CA ASP A 738 9.55 0.44 9.87
C ASP A 738 9.03 0.76 8.46
N ARG A 739 8.07 1.69 8.41
CA ARG A 739 7.33 2.09 7.22
C ARG A 739 7.43 3.60 7.07
N ILE A 740 8.38 4.03 6.24
CA ILE A 740 8.66 5.44 5.99
C ILE A 740 7.89 5.87 4.75
N GLY A 741 6.79 6.60 4.95
CA GLY A 741 5.98 7.13 3.85
C GLY A 741 6.64 8.36 3.23
N THR A 742 6.74 8.40 1.90
CA THR A 742 7.12 9.60 1.18
C THR A 742 5.86 10.42 0.93
N TYR A 743 5.56 11.37 1.81
CA TYR A 743 4.51 12.35 1.54
C TYR A 743 5.02 13.31 0.46
N ILE A 744 4.81 12.91 -0.79
CA ILE A 744 4.90 13.79 -1.94
C ILE A 744 3.53 14.43 -2.05
N ILE A 745 3.45 15.74 -1.77
CA ILE A 745 2.24 16.55 -2.03
C ILE A 745 1.91 16.46 -3.52
#